data_AF-A0A366RHD4-F1
#
_entry.id   AF-A0A366RHD4-F1
#
_cell.length_a   1.000
_cell.length_b   1.000
_cell.length_c   1.000
_cell.angle_alpha   90.00
_cell.angle_beta   90.00
_cell.angle_gamma   90.00
#
_symmetry.space_group_name_H-M   'P 1'
#
loop_
_entity.id
_entity.type
_entity.pdbx_description
1 polymer ?
#
loop_
_entity_poly.entity_id
_entity_poly.type
_entity_poly.pdbx_seq_one_letter_code
_entity_poly.pdbx_strand_id
1 'polypeptide(L)'
;MVRLPGLLSRLACRLANRQFVFTFTVLAIFAAKLAHIHSHRNAVATSRLLTFFSTFFIQDIILLVITRLFLEPPLTAKIANYISTAVAGLLILYNVALAVVSVTFYLVAGSEIHWQNINMVSDPTSRAIFLSGLVTMIIVVAALILVSWLLQNICYATFGWGSDIVSFPFLFTARMASRLLRKRTAYGRIPEPDVDGSDSQYSDGDDDLARDSIEFGKSQTAYSRLSQRMRKACGVHMQPSTLRRLFHSIPYLSWHVVIFALFVLWIERPSDSSLTFLSWTAGLLPFVDMSSTSPLLDQLPTHFKVGIQHEWDERSAVAEPPKFDWLPKGKPLAGFEDWYTTNEMHYSSTSDPTKISNLKEPVLEELRGKLQDVPVKHVIMFLLESTRNDVFPIKKDGPLWNKFQESYSDKKMPREALDRLSTLMPTANYITGDYDDGFKHKTTPKRGGPRFTNAYTSATYTLKSLTGTICGLNPLIADFNLDYKRHIYQPCLPQIFEAMNQADPESSKWKSYFFQTATIHYDNHDKLMAAMGFPEENTIDRDWLRNENATHGAVELEDINYFGFQEDPLEDYINDAFEDAEKNDGRVFLTHITSTSHHSYGLPANETSVPLGSGKDIKELSDYANAEGYDDKWIKKVLDLLDKKGVANETLAVFLGDHGVSLVENGKASPYYNPSVGADHVPLVLSHPLLPSFDVNDAVHSTQVLPTILDMLLETNSLQGVSKQAAESLLPNYEGQSLIRPLQASNNETGQGYWQFTVVNPGRAMLNIRDARHPERHLTIPLIDNVEWRLSDVSVDPLETDGIQAFDFVSFLEAVEKRWGVEWAEWVEEGAFMTSNIKMANETYESVLAEMQQRSDLFEYMSISQILEMDDDGAHEFSKEIFADFCDLYERKLEELNKAREEEDMNAIFSVTCFLKGHCATNGARNVEDIMRKVQYLGKLQDENGNMEHYTEKRDALKRISEILQGGDKDISDTLSYYRRLVKVA
;
A
#
# COMPACT_ATOMS: atom_id res chain seq x y z
N MET A 1 26.88 -20.81 44.67
CA MET A 1 27.75 -20.09 43.71
C MET A 1 28.14 -21.08 42.61
N VAL A 2 27.33 -21.18 41.55
CA VAL A 2 27.55 -22.14 40.46
C VAL A 2 28.52 -21.51 39.45
N ARG A 3 29.69 -22.11 39.24
CA ARG A 3 30.68 -21.65 38.25
C ARG A 3 30.12 -21.92 36.85
N LEU A 4 29.77 -20.87 36.11
CA LEU A 4 29.55 -20.97 34.67
C LEU A 4 30.83 -21.55 34.01
N PRO A 5 30.74 -22.56 33.12
CA PRO A 5 31.89 -23.10 32.40
C PRO A 5 32.68 -22.00 31.68
N GLY A 6 34.01 -22.01 31.77
CA GLY A 6 34.87 -20.98 31.17
C GLY A 6 34.71 -20.79 29.65
N LEU A 7 34.10 -21.76 28.95
CA LEU A 7 33.70 -21.65 27.55
C LEU A 7 32.53 -20.67 27.37
N LEU A 8 31.51 -20.73 28.22
CA LEU A 8 30.34 -19.84 28.21
C LEU A 8 30.72 -18.40 28.61
N SER A 9 31.64 -18.24 29.58
CA SER A 9 32.17 -16.92 29.93
C SER A 9 32.99 -16.29 28.80
N ARG A 10 33.82 -17.08 28.10
CA ARG A 10 34.57 -16.60 26.92
C ARG A 10 33.65 -16.33 25.71
N LEU A 11 32.58 -17.09 25.55
CA LEU A 11 31.53 -16.83 24.55
C LEU A 11 30.81 -15.51 24.87
N ALA A 12 30.36 -15.33 26.12
CA ALA A 12 29.65 -14.14 26.58
C ALA A 12 30.52 -12.87 26.46
N CYS A 13 31.81 -12.92 26.81
CA CYS A 13 32.72 -11.78 26.65
C CYS A 13 33.01 -11.43 25.18
N ARG A 14 32.92 -12.38 24.24
CA ARG A 14 33.04 -12.09 22.80
C ARG A 14 31.75 -11.54 22.19
N LEU A 15 30.59 -11.89 22.74
CA LEU A 15 29.28 -11.39 22.30
C LEU A 15 28.93 -10.02 22.92
N ALA A 16 29.56 -9.65 24.05
CA ALA A 16 29.35 -8.39 24.75
C ALA A 16 30.48 -7.36 24.53
N ASN A 17 31.02 -7.25 23.31
CA ASN A 17 32.05 -6.28 22.95
C ASN A 17 31.55 -5.29 21.89
N ARG A 18 32.02 -4.04 21.94
CA ARG A 18 31.75 -2.96 20.97
C ARG A 18 32.01 -3.40 19.52
N GLN A 19 33.03 -4.21 19.30
CA GLN A 19 33.38 -4.75 17.98
C GLN A 19 32.28 -5.64 17.39
N PHE A 20 31.71 -6.51 18.24
CA PHE A 20 30.63 -7.40 17.85
C PHE A 20 29.35 -6.60 17.58
N VAL A 21 28.95 -5.74 18.52
CA VAL A 21 27.72 -4.94 18.41
C VAL A 21 27.75 -4.05 17.17
N PHE A 22 28.87 -3.35 16.92
CA PHE A 22 29.03 -2.52 15.72
C PHE A 22 28.95 -3.34 14.43
N THR A 23 29.58 -4.52 14.41
CA THR A 23 29.55 -5.38 13.22
C THR A 23 28.16 -5.95 12.97
N PHE A 24 27.41 -6.27 14.02
CA PHE A 24 26.00 -6.63 13.92
C PHE A 24 25.18 -5.52 13.27
N THR A 25 25.41 -4.26 13.67
CA THR A 25 24.79 -3.08 13.03
C THR A 25 25.15 -2.97 11.54
N VAL A 26 26.44 -3.09 11.18
CA VAL A 26 26.89 -3.05 9.78
C VAL A 26 26.15 -4.10 8.95
N LEU A 27 26.12 -5.35 9.43
CA LEU A 27 25.52 -6.45 8.68
C LEU A 27 24.01 -6.33 8.60
N ALA A 28 23.33 -5.89 9.65
CA ALA A 28 21.89 -5.66 9.64
C ALA A 28 21.51 -4.58 8.62
N ILE A 29 22.16 -3.41 8.66
CA ILE A 29 21.89 -2.29 7.74
C ILE A 29 22.17 -2.70 6.29
N PHE A 30 23.29 -3.37 6.02
CA PHE A 30 23.60 -3.82 4.66
C PHE A 30 22.66 -4.90 4.16
N ALA A 31 22.23 -5.83 5.03
CA ALA A 31 21.22 -6.83 4.66
C ALA A 31 19.88 -6.16 4.30
N ALA A 32 19.45 -5.18 5.08
CA ALA A 32 18.23 -4.40 4.78
C ALA A 32 18.37 -3.61 3.47
N LYS A 33 19.52 -2.97 3.22
CA LYS A 33 19.77 -2.27 1.96
C LYS A 33 19.76 -3.21 0.75
N LEU A 34 20.33 -4.40 0.88
CA LEU A 34 20.31 -5.40 -0.19
C LEU A 34 18.90 -5.92 -0.46
N ALA A 35 18.12 -6.18 0.59
CA ALA A 35 16.70 -6.50 0.46
C ALA A 35 15.94 -5.38 -0.27
N HIS A 36 16.21 -4.13 0.11
CA HIS A 36 15.55 -2.96 -0.46
C HIS A 36 15.85 -2.78 -1.96
N ILE A 37 17.12 -2.87 -2.34
CA ILE A 37 17.55 -2.84 -3.75
C ILE A 37 16.96 -4.03 -4.53
N HIS A 38 16.88 -5.21 -3.91
CA HIS A 38 16.37 -6.39 -4.59
C HIS A 38 14.86 -6.29 -4.86
N SER A 39 14.08 -5.76 -3.92
CA SER A 39 12.63 -5.57 -4.06
C SER A 39 12.28 -4.71 -5.26
N HIS A 40 13.08 -3.66 -5.54
CA HIS A 40 12.82 -2.67 -6.58
C HIS A 40 13.76 -2.78 -7.79
N ARG A 41 14.44 -3.92 -7.96
CA ARG A 41 15.47 -4.10 -9.00
C ARG A 41 14.94 -3.99 -10.43
N ASN A 42 13.65 -4.27 -10.63
CA ASN A 42 13.00 -4.26 -11.94
C ASN A 42 12.57 -2.84 -12.36
N ALA A 43 12.48 -1.90 -11.42
CA ALA A 43 12.11 -0.51 -11.66
C ALA A 43 13.24 0.36 -12.21
N VAL A 44 14.46 -0.18 -12.24
CA VAL A 44 15.66 0.52 -12.73
C VAL A 44 16.33 -0.35 -13.78
N ALA A 45 16.66 0.24 -14.93
CA ALA A 45 17.41 -0.45 -15.98
C ALA A 45 18.70 -1.08 -15.40
N THR A 46 18.93 -2.37 -15.69
CA THR A 46 20.03 -3.15 -15.09
C THR A 46 21.40 -2.49 -15.26
N SER A 47 21.63 -1.80 -16.39
CA SER A 47 22.86 -1.05 -16.63
C SER A 47 23.06 0.11 -15.65
N ARG A 48 22.00 0.89 -15.35
CA ARG A 48 22.03 1.98 -14.36
C ARG A 48 22.21 1.42 -12.96
N LEU A 49 21.48 0.35 -12.62
CA LEU A 49 21.59 -0.32 -11.32
C LEU A 49 23.02 -0.77 -11.04
N LEU A 50 23.67 -1.42 -12.02
CA LEU A 50 25.06 -1.88 -11.89
C LEU A 50 26.07 -0.74 -11.83
N THR A 51 25.88 0.31 -12.63
CA THR A 51 26.79 1.47 -12.68
C THR A 51 26.80 2.24 -11.38
N PHE A 52 25.62 2.48 -10.79
CA PHE A 52 25.45 3.29 -9.60
C PHE A 52 25.26 2.48 -8.30
N PHE A 53 25.40 1.15 -8.35
CA PHE A 53 25.15 0.24 -7.23
C PHE A 53 25.81 0.69 -5.92
N SER A 54 27.08 1.11 -5.99
CA SER A 54 27.84 1.53 -4.82
C SER A 54 27.31 2.83 -4.18
N THR A 55 26.65 3.69 -4.96
CA THR A 55 26.11 4.97 -4.48
C THR A 55 24.91 4.79 -3.55
N PHE A 56 24.16 3.68 -3.67
CA PHE A 56 23.01 3.40 -2.82
C PHE A 56 23.38 3.18 -1.35
N PHE A 57 24.64 2.85 -1.07
CA PHE A 57 25.16 2.62 0.28
C PHE A 57 25.78 3.86 0.93
N ILE A 58 25.78 5.03 0.26
CA ILE A 58 26.44 6.24 0.77
C ILE A 58 25.85 6.66 2.12
N GLN A 59 24.51 6.71 2.25
CA GLN A 59 23.85 7.06 3.51
C GLN A 59 24.19 6.08 4.63
N ASP A 60 24.19 4.77 4.32
CA ASP A 60 24.53 3.71 5.28
C ASP A 60 25.98 3.82 5.75
N ILE A 61 26.92 4.09 4.83
CA ILE A 61 28.34 4.28 5.16
C ILE A 61 28.51 5.50 6.08
N ILE A 62 27.84 6.62 5.79
CA ILE A 62 27.87 7.82 6.64
C ILE A 62 27.34 7.50 8.04
N LEU A 63 26.17 6.87 8.13
CA LEU A 63 25.56 6.46 9.40
C LEU A 63 26.46 5.54 10.22
N LEU A 64 27.11 4.57 9.57
CA LEU A 64 28.04 3.64 10.21
C LEU A 64 29.32 4.33 10.69
N VAL A 65 29.86 5.27 9.91
CA VAL A 65 31.01 6.09 10.34
C VAL A 65 30.64 6.98 11.53
N ILE A 66 29.47 7.61 11.52
CA ILE A 66 28.96 8.42 12.64
C ILE A 66 28.80 7.56 13.91
N THR A 67 28.18 6.39 13.77
CA THR A 67 28.02 5.43 14.86
C THR A 67 29.38 4.99 15.41
N ARG A 68 30.36 4.77 14.51
CA ARG A 68 31.74 4.40 14.87
C ARG A 68 32.44 5.50 15.66
N LEU A 69 32.20 6.77 15.34
CA LEU A 69 32.71 7.94 16.06
C LEU A 69 32.14 8.04 17.48
N PHE A 70 30.83 7.82 17.65
CA PHE A 70 30.20 7.86 18.97
C PHE A 70 30.61 6.69 19.89
N LEU A 71 31.04 5.55 19.32
CA LEU A 71 31.59 4.42 20.09
C LEU A 71 33.03 4.65 20.58
N GLU A 72 33.76 5.62 19.99
CA GLU A 72 35.12 6.02 20.38
C GLU A 72 35.24 7.55 20.49
N PRO A 73 34.56 8.17 21.47
CA PRO A 73 34.60 9.61 21.65
C PRO A 73 36.01 10.11 21.95
N PRO A 74 36.46 11.22 21.34
CA PRO A 74 37.77 11.81 21.58
C PRO A 74 37.88 12.56 22.93
N LEU A 75 36.79 12.59 23.72
CA LEU A 75 36.65 13.39 24.94
C LEU A 75 37.19 12.63 26.17
N THR A 76 37.97 13.32 26.99
CA THR A 76 38.53 12.79 28.24
C THR A 76 37.55 12.84 29.41
N ALA A 77 36.42 13.55 29.27
CA ALA A 77 35.41 13.69 30.31
C ALA A 77 34.51 12.44 30.40
N LYS A 78 34.49 11.80 31.57
CA LYS A 78 33.70 10.56 31.82
C LYS A 78 32.22 10.71 31.44
N ILE A 79 31.60 11.84 31.78
CA ILE A 79 30.18 12.12 31.49
C ILE A 79 29.91 12.16 29.98
N ALA A 80 30.77 12.84 29.21
CA ALA A 80 30.64 12.90 27.75
C ALA A 80 30.78 11.52 27.10
N ASN A 81 31.61 10.63 27.67
CA ASN A 81 31.75 9.26 27.17
C ASN A 81 30.52 8.40 27.44
N TYR A 82 29.85 8.59 28.59
CA TYR A 82 28.57 7.94 28.87
C TYR A 82 27.47 8.42 27.92
N ILE A 83 27.36 9.73 27.71
CA ILE A 83 26.38 10.31 26.77
C ILE A 83 26.65 9.81 25.34
N SER A 84 27.89 9.87 24.87
CA SER A 84 28.28 9.38 23.54
C SER A 84 27.96 7.89 23.34
N THR A 85 28.24 7.06 24.35
CA THR A 85 27.93 5.63 24.31
C THR A 85 26.43 5.38 24.34
N ALA A 86 25.66 6.17 25.10
CA ALA A 86 24.21 6.08 25.14
C ALA A 86 23.57 6.46 23.79
N VAL A 87 24.04 7.56 23.18
CA VAL A 87 23.61 7.98 21.83
C VAL A 87 23.95 6.90 20.80
N ALA A 88 25.16 6.34 20.81
CA ALA A 88 25.51 5.22 19.94
C ALA A 88 24.60 4.01 20.17
N GLY A 89 24.29 3.69 21.44
CA GLY A 89 23.38 2.60 21.80
C GLY A 89 21.98 2.78 21.24
N LEU A 90 21.42 3.99 21.33
CA LEU A 90 20.10 4.33 20.77
C LEU A 90 20.11 4.26 19.23
N LEU A 91 21.12 4.85 18.58
CA LEU A 91 21.27 4.79 17.11
C LEU A 91 21.38 3.34 16.61
N ILE A 92 22.17 2.52 17.31
CA ILE A 92 22.32 1.10 17.00
C ILE A 92 21.00 0.37 17.18
N LEU A 93 20.35 0.52 18.34
CA LEU A 93 19.11 -0.18 18.65
C LEU A 93 18.03 0.14 17.62
N TYR A 94 17.83 1.42 17.31
CA TYR A 94 16.85 1.89 16.34
C TYR A 94 17.09 1.31 14.94
N ASN A 95 18.28 1.51 14.38
CA ASN A 95 18.58 1.06 13.02
C ASN A 95 18.60 -0.46 12.89
N VAL A 96 19.11 -1.16 13.91
CA VAL A 96 19.12 -2.63 13.93
C VAL A 96 17.69 -3.18 13.99
N ALA A 97 16.83 -2.62 14.84
CA ALA A 97 15.45 -3.07 14.93
C ALA A 97 14.73 -2.93 13.58
N LEU A 98 14.81 -1.76 12.96
CA LEU A 98 14.19 -1.51 11.65
C LEU A 98 14.79 -2.40 10.56
N ALA A 99 16.10 -2.56 10.53
CA ALA A 99 16.77 -3.40 9.54
C ALA A 99 16.39 -4.88 9.67
N VAL A 100 16.35 -5.42 10.89
CA VAL A 100 15.94 -6.81 11.14
C VAL A 100 14.48 -7.03 10.76
N VAL A 101 13.60 -6.09 11.11
CA VAL A 101 12.18 -6.15 10.74
C VAL A 101 12.04 -6.11 9.21
N SER A 102 12.73 -5.18 8.53
CA SER A 102 12.68 -5.04 7.06
C SER A 102 13.14 -6.32 6.35
N VAL A 103 14.29 -6.89 6.76
CA VAL A 103 14.80 -8.13 6.17
C VAL A 103 13.87 -9.31 6.45
N THR A 104 13.32 -9.40 7.66
CA THR A 104 12.39 -10.46 8.03
C THR A 104 11.12 -10.37 7.19
N PHE A 105 10.53 -9.18 7.10
CA PHE A 105 9.33 -8.93 6.32
C PHE A 105 9.56 -9.26 4.85
N TYR A 106 10.66 -8.77 4.27
CA TYR A 106 11.04 -9.07 2.90
C TYR A 106 11.18 -10.58 2.63
N LEU A 107 11.75 -11.36 3.57
CA LEU A 107 11.88 -12.81 3.43
C LEU A 107 10.55 -13.57 3.59
N VAL A 108 9.56 -12.97 4.25
CA VAL A 108 8.24 -13.58 4.48
C VAL A 108 7.25 -13.19 3.38
N ALA A 109 7.14 -11.91 3.05
CA ALA A 109 6.17 -11.37 2.10
C ALA A 109 6.71 -11.31 0.65
N GLY A 110 8.03 -11.26 0.46
CA GLY A 110 8.64 -11.01 -0.85
C GLY A 110 8.54 -9.55 -1.31
N SER A 111 8.07 -8.64 -0.44
CA SER A 111 7.95 -7.20 -0.67
C SER A 111 8.44 -6.42 0.55
N GLU A 112 8.56 -5.09 0.42
CA GLU A 112 8.96 -4.23 1.53
C GLU A 112 7.80 -3.87 2.46
N ILE A 113 8.15 -3.70 3.74
CA ILE A 113 7.21 -3.19 4.73
C ILE A 113 6.91 -1.72 4.44
N HIS A 114 5.63 -1.38 4.38
CA HIS A 114 5.17 -0.01 4.37
C HIS A 114 4.92 0.39 5.83
N TRP A 115 5.83 1.20 6.37
CA TRP A 115 5.91 1.57 7.77
C TRP A 115 4.71 2.35 8.28
N GLN A 116 3.97 3.02 7.40
CA GLN A 116 2.67 3.63 7.74
C GLN A 116 1.64 2.61 8.26
N ASN A 117 1.74 1.35 7.84
CA ASN A 117 0.83 0.27 8.23
C ASN A 117 1.22 -0.40 9.55
N ILE A 118 2.22 0.13 10.28
CA ILE A 118 2.68 -0.45 11.55
C ILE A 118 1.60 -0.50 12.64
N ASN A 119 0.59 0.38 12.56
CA ASN A 119 -0.55 0.37 13.48
C ASN A 119 -1.32 -0.95 13.44
N MET A 120 -1.23 -1.73 12.36
CA MET A 120 -1.82 -3.06 12.27
C MET A 120 -1.29 -4.02 13.35
N VAL A 121 -0.05 -3.84 13.83
CA VAL A 121 0.52 -4.64 14.93
C VAL A 121 -0.25 -4.45 16.23
N SER A 122 -0.87 -3.27 16.42
CA SER A 122 -1.58 -2.93 17.65
C SER A 122 -2.92 -3.66 17.77
N ASP A 123 -3.53 -4.00 16.63
CA ASP A 123 -4.81 -4.71 16.54
C ASP A 123 -4.65 -6.18 17.00
N PRO A 124 -5.34 -6.60 18.08
CA PRO A 124 -5.34 -7.99 18.53
C PRO A 124 -5.68 -9.01 17.44
N THR A 125 -6.57 -8.67 16.50
CA THR A 125 -7.03 -9.57 15.44
C THR A 125 -5.97 -9.81 14.37
N SER A 126 -5.01 -8.88 14.23
CA SER A 126 -3.92 -8.95 13.24
C SER A 126 -2.62 -9.57 13.79
N ARG A 127 -2.51 -9.78 15.12
CA ARG A 127 -1.29 -10.32 15.75
C ARG A 127 -0.93 -11.72 15.26
N ALA A 128 -1.91 -12.53 14.88
CA ALA A 128 -1.67 -13.86 14.33
C ALA A 128 -0.80 -13.79 13.05
N ILE A 129 -1.07 -12.81 12.19
CA ILE A 129 -0.31 -12.55 10.96
C ILE A 129 1.15 -12.21 11.31
N PHE A 130 1.39 -11.32 12.28
CA PHE A 130 2.75 -10.96 12.70
C PHE A 130 3.52 -12.12 13.35
N LEU A 131 2.83 -12.96 14.12
CA LEU A 131 3.45 -14.12 14.78
C LEU A 131 3.91 -15.19 13.79
N SER A 132 3.31 -15.25 12.59
CA SER A 132 3.74 -16.18 11.53
C SER A 132 5.21 -15.93 11.09
N GLY A 133 5.69 -14.69 11.13
CA GLY A 133 7.05 -14.30 10.74
C GLY A 133 8.13 -14.52 11.82
N LEU A 134 7.74 -14.92 13.04
CA LEU A 134 8.65 -15.00 14.19
C LEU A 134 9.81 -15.98 13.97
N VAL A 135 9.55 -17.13 13.35
CA VAL A 135 10.57 -18.15 13.07
C VAL A 135 11.63 -17.59 12.12
N THR A 136 11.21 -16.91 11.06
CA THR A 136 12.10 -16.25 10.10
C THR A 136 12.94 -15.19 10.79
N MET A 137 12.34 -14.38 11.68
CA MET A 137 13.08 -13.37 12.46
C MET A 137 14.19 -14.01 13.31
N ILE A 138 13.90 -15.11 14.01
CA ILE A 138 14.87 -15.84 14.83
C ILE A 138 16.04 -16.34 13.97
N ILE A 139 15.75 -16.88 12.78
CA ILE A 139 16.76 -17.36 11.84
C ILE A 139 17.64 -16.20 11.33
N VAL A 140 17.03 -15.07 10.94
CA VAL A 140 17.75 -13.87 10.50
C VAL A 140 18.69 -13.35 11.58
N VAL A 141 18.19 -13.21 12.82
CA VAL A 141 19.01 -12.76 13.96
C VAL A 141 20.14 -13.75 14.25
N ALA A 142 19.87 -15.06 14.23
CA ALA A 142 20.90 -16.08 14.44
C ALA A 142 22.00 -16.05 13.37
N ALA A 143 21.62 -15.87 12.10
CA ALA A 143 22.56 -15.72 10.99
C ALA A 143 23.42 -14.45 11.16
N LEU A 144 22.81 -13.30 11.48
CA LEU A 144 23.52 -12.06 11.74
C LEU A 144 24.49 -12.19 12.91
N ILE A 145 24.12 -12.87 14.00
CA ILE A 145 25.02 -13.14 15.14
C ILE A 145 26.23 -13.97 14.70
N LEU A 146 26.01 -15.05 13.94
CA LEU A 146 27.07 -15.94 13.47
C LEU A 146 28.08 -15.19 12.59
N VAL A 147 27.59 -14.44 11.60
CA VAL A 147 28.44 -13.70 10.66
C VAL A 147 29.14 -12.54 11.37
N SER A 148 28.47 -11.86 12.30
CA SER A 148 29.07 -10.80 13.12
C SER A 148 30.24 -11.34 13.94
N TRP A 149 30.10 -12.53 14.51
CA TRP A 149 31.16 -13.17 15.28
C TRP A 149 32.43 -13.42 14.43
N LEU A 150 32.26 -13.80 13.16
CA LEU A 150 33.35 -14.02 12.21
C LEU A 150 34.00 -12.71 11.73
N LEU A 151 33.19 -11.69 11.44
CA LEU A 151 33.65 -10.46 10.78
C LEU A 151 33.99 -9.32 11.74
N GLN A 152 33.79 -9.48 13.06
CA GLN A 152 33.90 -8.40 14.04
C GLN A 152 35.20 -7.57 13.98
N ASN A 153 36.35 -8.23 13.75
CA ASN A 153 37.63 -7.53 13.66
C ASN A 153 37.79 -6.77 12.34
N ILE A 154 37.22 -7.31 11.26
CA ILE A 154 37.37 -6.75 9.91
C ILE A 154 36.48 -5.52 9.79
N CYS A 155 35.18 -5.63 10.07
CA CYS A 155 34.25 -4.52 9.96
C CYS A 155 34.63 -3.38 10.91
N TYR A 156 34.97 -3.70 12.16
CA TYR A 156 35.35 -2.68 13.14
C TYR A 156 36.64 -1.93 12.76
N ALA A 157 37.64 -2.62 12.17
CA ALA A 157 38.85 -1.99 11.68
C ALA A 157 38.59 -1.14 10.42
N THR A 158 37.83 -1.67 9.47
CA THR A 158 37.51 -0.99 8.20
C THR A 158 36.83 0.34 8.45
N PHE A 159 35.72 0.36 9.20
CA PHE A 159 35.02 1.61 9.52
C PHE A 159 35.81 2.50 10.49
N GLY A 160 36.72 1.91 11.29
CA GLY A 160 37.67 2.64 12.11
C GLY A 160 38.61 3.54 11.28
N TRP A 161 39.13 3.03 10.16
CA TRP A 161 39.95 3.84 9.24
C TRP A 161 39.15 5.00 8.63
N GLY A 162 37.86 4.79 8.32
CA GLY A 162 36.96 5.85 7.85
C GLY A 162 36.73 6.92 8.92
N SER A 163 36.42 6.52 10.16
CA SER A 163 36.21 7.45 11.27
C SER A 163 37.47 8.25 11.63
N ASP A 164 38.65 7.65 11.50
CA ASP A 164 39.94 8.33 11.70
C ASP A 164 40.14 9.46 10.67
N ILE A 165 39.80 9.21 9.39
CA ILE A 165 39.90 10.20 8.31
C ILE A 165 38.98 11.38 8.59
N VAL A 166 37.73 11.13 9.01
CA VAL A 166 36.76 12.18 9.36
C VAL A 166 37.20 12.96 10.60
N SER A 167 37.78 12.29 11.60
CA SER A 167 38.22 12.93 12.85
C SER A 167 39.53 13.72 12.71
N PHE A 168 40.38 13.38 11.73
CA PHE A 168 41.72 13.92 11.59
C PHE A 168 41.77 15.46 11.52
N PRO A 169 40.94 16.15 10.71
CA PRO A 169 40.92 17.62 10.67
C PRO A 169 40.58 18.25 12.02
N PHE A 170 39.58 17.71 12.74
CA PHE A 170 39.14 18.22 14.03
C PHE A 170 40.17 17.99 15.14
N LEU A 171 40.82 16.82 15.16
CA LEU A 171 41.89 16.52 16.10
C LEU A 171 43.15 17.35 15.80
N PHE A 172 43.42 17.64 14.53
CA PHE A 172 44.52 18.50 14.11
C PHE A 172 44.29 19.96 14.56
N THR A 173 43.10 20.51 14.31
CA THR A 173 42.74 21.88 14.73
C THR A 173 42.70 22.02 16.26
N ALA A 174 42.13 21.04 16.98
CA ALA A 174 42.12 21.02 18.44
C ALA A 174 43.54 20.93 19.05
N ARG A 175 44.44 20.15 18.45
CA ARG A 175 45.86 20.10 18.84
C ARG A 175 46.60 21.40 18.53
N MET A 176 46.21 22.11 17.47
CA MET A 176 46.78 23.41 17.13
C MET A 176 46.30 24.51 18.09
N ALA A 177 45.00 24.53 18.42
CA ALA A 177 44.39 25.45 19.38
C ALA A 177 44.92 25.26 20.81
N SER A 178 45.05 24.02 21.27
CA SER A 178 45.62 23.71 22.59
C SER A 178 47.11 24.08 22.71
N ARG A 179 47.88 24.02 21.62
CA ARG A 179 49.26 24.54 21.58
C ARG A 179 49.34 26.06 21.65
N LEU A 180 48.33 26.77 21.15
CA LEU A 180 48.22 28.23 21.26
C LEU A 180 47.80 28.67 22.67
N LEU A 181 46.95 27.90 23.35
CA LEU A 181 46.48 28.19 24.72
C LEU A 181 47.48 27.85 25.84
N ARG A 182 48.51 27.04 25.57
CA ARG A 182 49.46 26.54 26.61
C ARG A 182 50.71 27.42 26.82
N LYS A 183 50.66 28.71 26.48
CA LYS A 183 51.74 29.68 26.76
C LYS A 183 51.32 30.71 27.81
N ARG A 184 51.48 30.37 29.10
CA ARG A 184 51.92 31.25 30.21
C ARG A 184 51.58 30.59 31.56
N THR A 185 52.61 30.05 32.23
CA THR A 185 52.89 30.26 33.67
C THR A 185 54.20 29.55 33.99
N ALA A 186 55.26 30.34 34.17
CA ALA A 186 56.52 29.92 34.74
C ALA A 186 56.52 30.31 36.21
N TYR A 187 56.81 29.38 37.12
CA TYR A 187 57.24 29.69 38.48
C TYR A 187 58.55 28.95 38.76
N GLY A 188 59.52 29.73 39.26
CA GLY A 188 60.93 29.37 39.36
C GLY A 188 61.27 28.48 40.56
N ARG A 189 62.36 27.72 40.40
CA ARG A 189 63.05 26.98 41.47
C ARG A 189 63.92 27.92 42.31
N ILE A 190 63.88 27.74 43.63
CA ILE A 190 64.87 28.23 44.59
C ILE A 190 65.72 27.02 45.06
N PRO A 191 67.06 27.14 45.23
CA PRO A 191 67.92 26.03 45.64
C PRO A 191 68.40 26.06 47.11
N GLU A 192 68.93 24.91 47.57
CA GLU A 192 69.80 24.58 48.74
C GLU A 192 69.15 23.94 50.00
N PRO A 193 69.88 23.16 50.84
CA PRO A 193 71.07 22.29 50.60
C PRO A 193 71.01 20.89 51.31
N ASP A 194 72.03 20.04 51.07
CA ASP A 194 72.25 18.66 51.55
C ASP A 194 72.39 18.47 53.08
N VAL A 195 71.83 17.39 53.67
CA VAL A 195 72.40 16.63 54.83
C VAL A 195 71.89 15.16 54.84
N ASP A 196 72.82 14.24 55.11
CA ASP A 196 72.74 12.77 55.28
C ASP A 196 71.71 12.20 56.28
N GLY A 197 71.36 10.91 56.10
CA GLY A 197 71.19 9.99 57.24
C GLY A 197 69.98 9.03 57.26
N SER A 198 70.26 7.75 56.95
CA SER A 198 69.74 6.51 57.57
C SER A 198 68.23 6.20 57.71
N ASP A 199 67.88 5.05 57.09
CA ASP A 199 67.11 3.90 57.59
C ASP A 199 65.65 3.97 58.10
N SER A 200 64.88 3.09 57.46
CA SER A 200 63.86 2.16 58.02
C SER A 200 62.41 2.64 58.25
N GLN A 201 61.55 2.13 57.36
CA GLN A 201 60.37 1.31 57.65
C GLN A 201 59.17 1.87 58.47
N TYR A 202 58.07 2.10 57.73
CA TYR A 202 56.65 1.72 57.98
C TYR A 202 55.59 2.84 57.85
N SER A 203 54.61 2.52 56.98
CA SER A 203 53.17 2.89 56.92
C SER A 203 52.75 4.36 56.84
N ASP A 204 52.17 4.78 55.69
CA ASP A 204 50.72 5.02 55.51
C ASP A 204 50.43 5.82 54.23
N GLY A 205 49.30 5.52 53.59
CA GLY A 205 48.40 6.49 52.94
C GLY A 205 48.78 7.08 51.58
N ASP A 206 48.15 6.52 50.54
CA ASP A 206 47.53 7.14 49.36
C ASP A 206 48.06 8.43 48.67
N ASP A 207 47.88 8.35 47.34
CA ASP A 207 47.84 9.40 46.31
C ASP A 207 49.17 10.06 45.87
N ASP A 208 49.68 9.65 44.69
CA ASP A 208 49.37 10.31 43.41
C ASP A 208 50.41 9.99 42.28
N LEU A 209 49.87 9.87 41.06
CA LEU A 209 50.54 9.94 39.74
C LEU A 209 51.24 8.69 39.16
N ALA A 210 50.36 7.86 38.58
CA ALA A 210 50.60 7.02 37.42
C ALA A 210 51.13 7.79 36.19
N ARG A 211 52.09 7.20 35.47
CA ARG A 211 52.27 7.44 34.03
C ARG A 211 52.82 6.22 33.29
N ASP A 212 51.91 5.58 32.57
CA ASP A 212 52.03 4.90 31.27
C ASP A 212 53.29 4.09 30.95
N SER A 213 53.17 2.77 31.15
CA SER A 213 53.60 1.78 30.16
C SER A 213 52.91 0.44 30.41
N ILE A 214 51.93 0.08 29.57
CA ILE A 214 51.42 -1.29 29.50
C ILE A 214 51.66 -1.83 28.08
N GLU A 215 52.45 -2.90 28.06
CA GLU A 215 52.81 -3.75 26.93
C GLU A 215 51.58 -4.40 26.29
N PHE A 216 51.47 -4.32 24.96
CA PHE A 216 50.58 -5.20 24.18
C PHE A 216 51.36 -6.46 23.75
N GLY A 217 51.05 -7.57 24.41
CA GLY A 217 51.55 -8.91 24.10
C GLY A 217 51.07 -9.45 22.75
N LYS A 218 51.93 -10.27 22.15
CA LYS A 218 51.93 -10.74 20.76
C LYS A 218 50.85 -11.79 20.44
N SER A 219 50.27 -11.71 19.24
CA SER A 219 49.84 -12.87 18.45
C SER A 219 50.53 -12.83 17.08
N GLN A 220 51.49 -13.72 16.87
CA GLN A 220 52.19 -13.91 15.60
C GLN A 220 51.30 -14.71 14.64
N THR A 221 50.74 -14.06 13.62
CA THR A 221 49.98 -14.72 12.55
C THR A 221 50.85 -15.02 11.31
N ALA A 222 50.39 -15.98 10.50
CA ALA A 222 51.06 -16.60 9.35
C ALA A 222 51.59 -15.63 8.27
N TYR A 223 51.12 -14.37 8.27
CA TYR A 223 51.61 -13.26 7.43
C TYR A 223 53.12 -13.02 7.53
N SER A 224 53.71 -13.29 8.70
CA SER A 224 55.15 -13.15 8.92
C SER A 224 56.00 -14.14 8.11
N ARG A 225 55.46 -15.33 7.77
CA ARG A 225 56.17 -16.39 7.06
C ARG A 225 56.12 -16.22 5.54
N LEU A 226 54.99 -15.75 4.99
CA LEU A 226 54.83 -15.47 3.56
C LEU A 226 55.69 -14.27 3.12
N SER A 227 55.72 -13.22 3.93
CA SER A 227 56.61 -12.05 3.72
C SER A 227 58.10 -12.39 3.85
N GLN A 228 58.46 -13.41 4.63
CA GLN A 228 59.83 -13.92 4.71
C GLN A 228 60.24 -14.74 3.48
N ARG A 229 59.29 -15.48 2.86
CA ARG A 229 59.51 -16.21 1.60
C ARG A 229 59.65 -15.28 0.40
N MET A 230 58.81 -14.23 0.29
CA MET A 230 58.95 -13.24 -0.79
C MET A 230 60.22 -12.40 -0.68
N ARG A 231 60.71 -12.12 0.54
CA ARG A 231 62.02 -11.47 0.77
C ARG A 231 63.20 -12.23 0.18
N LYS A 232 63.13 -13.57 0.14
CA LYS A 232 64.17 -14.42 -0.47
C LYS A 232 64.05 -14.52 -1.99
N ALA A 233 62.84 -14.32 -2.55
CA ALA A 233 62.59 -14.43 -3.97
C ALA A 233 62.86 -13.13 -4.75
N CYS A 234 62.62 -11.96 -4.16
CA CYS A 234 62.65 -10.68 -4.89
C CYS A 234 63.89 -9.80 -4.68
N GLY A 235 64.86 -10.18 -3.83
CA GLY A 235 66.14 -9.45 -3.72
C GLY A 235 66.07 -7.98 -3.23
N VAL A 236 64.93 -7.52 -2.71
CA VAL A 236 64.75 -6.13 -2.22
C VAL A 236 64.96 -6.04 -0.71
N HIS A 237 65.93 -5.22 -0.28
CA HIS A 237 66.25 -4.99 1.14
C HIS A 237 65.63 -3.67 1.62
N MET A 238 64.38 -3.71 2.12
CA MET A 238 63.72 -2.57 2.76
C MET A 238 63.79 -2.66 4.30
N GLN A 239 64.05 -1.54 4.96
CA GLN A 239 64.03 -1.39 6.41
C GLN A 239 62.64 -1.75 6.99
N PRO A 240 62.53 -2.57 8.07
CA PRO A 240 61.26 -3.05 8.62
C PRO A 240 60.28 -1.93 9.02
N SER A 241 60.78 -0.75 9.40
CA SER A 241 60.00 0.41 9.85
C SER A 241 59.33 1.19 8.70
N THR A 242 59.88 1.15 7.50
CA THR A 242 59.31 1.79 6.30
C THR A 242 58.23 0.90 5.69
N LEU A 243 58.48 -0.42 5.64
CA LEU A 243 57.50 -1.40 5.18
C LEU A 243 56.26 -1.40 6.09
N ARG A 244 56.45 -1.35 7.42
CA ARG A 244 55.35 -1.25 8.39
C ARG A 244 54.52 0.03 8.22
N ARG A 245 55.15 1.17 7.90
CA ARG A 245 54.44 2.43 7.62
C ARG A 245 53.65 2.36 6.32
N LEU A 246 54.23 1.80 5.25
CA LEU A 246 53.54 1.57 3.97
C LEU A 246 52.32 0.65 4.14
N PHE A 247 52.48 -0.48 4.83
CA PHE A 247 51.36 -1.39 5.13
C PHE A 247 50.30 -0.77 6.02
N HIS A 248 50.67 0.17 6.90
CA HIS A 248 49.71 0.90 7.73
C HIS A 248 48.98 2.00 6.95
N SER A 249 49.59 2.59 5.90
CA SER A 249 48.95 3.62 5.06
C SER A 249 48.04 3.06 3.96
N ILE A 250 48.23 1.80 3.54
CA ILE A 250 47.43 1.16 2.48
C ILE A 250 45.91 1.21 2.76
N PRO A 251 45.41 0.87 3.96
CA PRO A 251 43.97 0.91 4.24
C PRO A 251 43.38 2.31 4.18
N TYR A 252 44.11 3.33 4.66
CA TYR A 252 43.69 4.73 4.58
C TYR A 252 43.65 5.23 3.13
N LEU A 253 44.67 4.90 2.32
CA LEU A 253 44.68 5.23 0.89
C LEU A 253 43.49 4.57 0.17
N SER A 254 43.19 3.32 0.51
CA SER A 254 42.05 2.58 -0.05
C SER A 254 40.72 3.28 0.27
N TRP A 255 40.53 3.74 1.51
CA TRP A 255 39.36 4.53 1.90
C TRP A 255 39.23 5.85 1.12
N HIS A 256 40.33 6.57 0.89
CA HIS A 256 40.31 7.80 0.09
C HIS A 256 39.88 7.51 -1.35
N VAL A 257 40.40 6.44 -1.95
CA VAL A 257 40.02 6.02 -3.31
C VAL A 257 38.54 5.65 -3.35
N VAL A 258 38.03 4.90 -2.37
CA VAL A 258 36.61 4.51 -2.30
C VAL A 258 35.70 5.73 -2.14
N ILE A 259 36.00 6.65 -1.21
CA ILE A 259 35.21 7.88 -1.02
C ILE A 259 35.26 8.74 -2.28
N PHE A 260 36.42 8.90 -2.90
CA PHE A 260 36.55 9.67 -4.13
C PHE A 260 35.74 9.05 -5.28
N ALA A 261 35.81 7.72 -5.45
CA ALA A 261 35.01 7.02 -6.45
C ALA A 261 33.50 7.16 -6.18
N LEU A 262 33.05 7.02 -4.93
CA LEU A 262 31.65 7.24 -4.54
C LEU A 262 31.20 8.67 -4.83
N PHE A 263 32.06 9.66 -4.57
CA PHE A 263 31.77 11.07 -4.85
C PHE A 263 31.63 11.34 -6.36
N VAL A 264 32.54 10.80 -7.18
CA VAL A 264 32.45 10.91 -8.64
C VAL A 264 31.17 10.25 -9.16
N LEU A 265 30.90 9.01 -8.75
CA LEU A 265 29.68 8.29 -9.15
C LEU A 265 28.40 8.97 -8.67
N TRP A 266 28.43 9.60 -7.49
CA TRP A 266 27.29 10.38 -6.98
C TRP A 266 27.02 11.63 -7.82
N ILE A 267 28.07 12.32 -8.31
CA ILE A 267 27.93 13.48 -9.21
C ILE A 267 27.44 13.04 -10.60
N GLU A 268 27.94 11.91 -11.12
CA GLU A 268 27.53 11.39 -12.42
C GLU A 268 26.14 10.74 -12.41
N ARG A 269 25.57 10.49 -11.23
CA ARG A 269 24.26 9.85 -11.09
C ARG A 269 23.17 10.77 -11.63
N PRO A 270 22.31 10.31 -12.55
CA PRO A 270 21.21 11.12 -13.04
C PRO A 270 20.23 11.43 -11.90
N SER A 271 19.58 12.60 -12.02
CA SER A 271 18.50 13.00 -11.13
C SER A 271 17.24 12.20 -11.46
N ASP A 272 17.12 11.06 -10.82
CA ASP A 272 16.07 10.06 -11.02
C ASP A 272 15.51 9.67 -9.65
N SER A 273 14.18 9.72 -9.50
CA SER A 273 13.48 9.41 -8.25
C SER A 273 13.74 7.98 -7.81
N SER A 274 13.81 7.02 -8.75
CA SER A 274 14.08 5.60 -8.47
C SER A 274 15.44 5.39 -7.82
N LEU A 275 16.49 6.06 -8.35
CA LEU A 275 17.85 5.97 -7.82
C LEU A 275 17.97 6.65 -6.44
N THR A 276 17.18 7.70 -6.23
CA THR A 276 17.12 8.41 -4.95
C THR A 276 16.42 7.55 -3.90
N PHE A 277 15.27 6.96 -4.24
CA PHE A 277 14.53 6.07 -3.36
C PHE A 277 15.39 4.88 -2.89
N LEU A 278 16.06 4.21 -3.82
CA LEU A 278 17.00 3.11 -3.53
C LEU A 278 18.16 3.48 -2.60
N SER A 279 18.45 4.78 -2.45
CA SER A 279 19.54 5.27 -1.60
C SER A 279 19.16 5.42 -0.13
N TRP A 280 17.87 5.40 0.23
CA TRP A 280 17.42 5.63 1.62
C TRP A 280 17.87 4.56 2.60
N THR A 281 18.58 4.94 3.65
CA THR A 281 18.97 4.00 4.71
C THR A 281 17.74 3.50 5.48
N ALA A 282 17.81 2.28 6.02
CA ALA A 282 16.68 1.64 6.72
C ALA A 282 16.12 2.48 7.88
N GLY A 283 16.96 3.26 8.55
CA GLY A 283 16.54 4.18 9.62
C GLY A 283 15.76 5.40 9.15
N LEU A 284 15.77 5.72 7.86
CA LEU A 284 15.02 6.85 7.30
C LEU A 284 13.75 6.42 6.55
N LEU A 285 13.65 5.15 6.14
CA LEU A 285 12.48 4.62 5.42
C LEU A 285 11.14 4.91 6.11
N PRO A 286 10.97 4.79 7.44
CA PRO A 286 9.69 5.13 8.07
C PRO A 286 9.27 6.58 7.83
N PHE A 287 10.21 7.51 7.83
CA PHE A 287 9.92 8.93 7.62
C PHE A 287 9.63 9.23 6.15
N VAL A 288 10.37 8.59 5.24
CA VAL A 288 10.15 8.70 3.79
C VAL A 288 8.75 8.20 3.45
N ASP A 289 8.38 7.01 3.93
CA ASP A 289 7.08 6.39 3.70
C ASP A 289 5.92 7.20 4.31
N MET A 290 6.10 7.77 5.50
CA MET A 290 5.10 8.68 6.09
C MET A 290 5.00 10.03 5.37
N SER A 291 6.03 10.44 4.63
CA SER A 291 6.06 11.72 3.88
C SER A 291 5.64 11.58 2.42
N SER A 292 5.59 10.37 1.85
CA SER A 292 5.22 10.11 0.45
C SER A 292 3.71 10.18 0.21
N THR A 293 3.00 11.06 0.93
CA THR A 293 1.56 11.24 0.79
C THR A 293 1.19 12.29 -0.25
N SER A 294 2.15 12.85 -0.98
CA SER A 294 1.87 13.83 -2.02
C SER A 294 1.00 13.20 -3.10
N PRO A 295 -0.05 13.88 -3.57
CA PRO A 295 -0.89 13.35 -4.62
C PRO A 295 -0.11 13.32 -5.95
N LEU A 296 0.56 12.19 -6.22
CA LEU A 296 1.30 11.95 -7.46
C LEU A 296 0.45 12.25 -8.70
N LEU A 297 -0.86 11.93 -8.61
CA LEU A 297 -1.82 12.10 -9.69
C LEU A 297 -2.23 13.56 -9.95
N ASP A 298 -2.16 14.44 -8.95
CA ASP A 298 -2.54 15.86 -9.12
C ASP A 298 -1.44 16.64 -9.84
N GLN A 299 -0.22 16.11 -9.85
CA GLN A 299 0.96 16.74 -10.45
C GLN A 299 1.42 16.03 -11.74
N LEU A 300 0.54 15.23 -12.36
CA LEU A 300 0.89 14.49 -13.57
C LEU A 300 1.30 15.45 -14.70
N PRO A 301 2.52 15.32 -15.26
CA PRO A 301 2.91 16.12 -16.40
C PRO A 301 2.20 15.63 -17.66
N THR A 302 1.61 16.55 -18.42
CA THR A 302 1.13 16.27 -19.77
C THR A 302 2.29 16.03 -20.74
N HIS A 303 2.31 14.89 -21.44
CA HIS A 303 3.38 14.52 -22.37
C HIS A 303 2.90 14.52 -23.84
N PHE A 304 1.98 13.61 -24.20
CA PHE A 304 1.37 13.50 -25.53
C PHE A 304 0.12 14.35 -25.69
N LYS A 305 -0.47 14.88 -24.59
CA LYS A 305 -1.69 15.73 -24.61
C LYS A 305 -2.94 14.99 -25.11
N VAL A 306 -3.12 13.77 -24.63
CA VAL A 306 -4.24 12.88 -25.00
C VAL A 306 -5.20 12.64 -23.84
N GLY A 307 -6.45 12.26 -24.12
CA GLY A 307 -7.45 12.05 -23.08
C GLY A 307 -7.98 13.36 -22.47
N ILE A 308 -8.52 13.26 -21.26
CA ILE A 308 -9.21 14.37 -20.58
C ILE A 308 -8.28 15.40 -19.96
N GLN A 309 -7.03 15.02 -19.69
CA GLN A 309 -6.04 15.89 -19.04
C GLN A 309 -6.65 16.52 -17.77
N HIS A 310 -6.53 17.84 -17.62
CA HIS A 310 -7.12 18.60 -16.52
C HIS A 310 -8.49 19.22 -16.86
N GLU A 311 -9.12 18.85 -17.98
CA GLU A 311 -10.40 19.45 -18.40
C GLU A 311 -11.58 19.07 -17.49
N TRP A 312 -11.44 18.00 -16.71
CA TRP A 312 -12.51 17.45 -15.86
C TRP A 312 -12.32 17.72 -14.37
N ASP A 313 -11.21 18.35 -13.96
CA ASP A 313 -10.88 18.60 -12.55
C ASP A 313 -11.99 19.40 -11.81
N GLU A 314 -12.69 20.28 -12.52
CA GLU A 314 -13.80 21.07 -11.96
C GLU A 314 -15.16 20.35 -11.99
N ARG A 315 -15.27 19.20 -12.66
CA ARG A 315 -16.52 18.44 -12.75
C ARG A 315 -16.80 17.67 -11.46
N SER A 316 -18.05 17.29 -11.27
CA SER A 316 -18.50 16.47 -10.15
C SER A 316 -19.55 15.48 -10.64
N ALA A 317 -19.45 14.24 -10.17
CA ALA A 317 -20.48 13.22 -10.35
C ALA A 317 -21.60 13.33 -9.31
N VAL A 318 -21.52 14.27 -8.38
CA VAL A 318 -22.46 14.43 -7.26
C VAL A 318 -23.44 15.56 -7.56
N ALA A 319 -24.75 15.32 -7.38
CA ALA A 319 -25.84 16.27 -7.60
C ALA A 319 -26.98 16.07 -6.58
N GLU A 320 -28.04 16.88 -6.64
CA GLU A 320 -29.25 16.63 -5.83
C GLU A 320 -29.82 15.23 -6.16
N PRO A 321 -30.11 14.39 -5.16
CA PRO A 321 -30.60 13.03 -5.38
C PRO A 321 -31.95 13.03 -6.14
N PRO A 322 -32.15 12.09 -7.09
CA PRO A 322 -33.41 11.99 -7.82
C PRO A 322 -34.57 11.65 -6.86
N LYS A 323 -35.74 12.25 -7.06
CA LYS A 323 -36.89 12.01 -6.18
C LYS A 323 -37.54 10.66 -6.47
N PHE A 324 -37.69 9.84 -5.43
CA PHE A 324 -38.32 8.53 -5.52
C PHE A 324 -39.68 8.52 -4.80
N ASP A 325 -40.76 8.43 -5.58
CA ASP A 325 -42.14 8.41 -5.04
C ASP A 325 -42.45 7.12 -4.27
N TRP A 326 -41.75 6.03 -4.58
CA TRP A 326 -41.90 4.73 -3.93
C TRP A 326 -41.17 4.63 -2.59
N LEU A 327 -40.19 5.51 -2.35
CA LEU A 327 -39.38 5.45 -1.14
C LEU A 327 -40.24 5.85 0.08
N PRO A 328 -40.30 5.01 1.14
CA PRO A 328 -41.16 5.27 2.29
C PRO A 328 -40.85 6.60 2.99
N LYS A 329 -41.87 7.41 3.27
CA LYS A 329 -41.72 8.66 4.02
C LYS A 329 -41.60 8.37 5.53
N GLY A 330 -40.67 9.03 6.21
CA GLY A 330 -40.54 8.92 7.67
C GLY A 330 -39.09 8.76 8.11
N LYS A 331 -38.81 7.70 8.87
CA LYS A 331 -37.46 7.37 9.34
C LYS A 331 -36.57 7.05 8.13
N PRO A 332 -35.37 7.62 8.02
CA PRO A 332 -34.41 7.24 6.99
C PRO A 332 -34.15 5.74 6.99
N LEU A 333 -34.14 5.15 5.81
CA LEU A 333 -33.75 3.76 5.59
C LEU A 333 -32.24 3.67 5.38
N ALA A 334 -31.63 2.60 5.89
CA ALA A 334 -30.20 2.36 5.72
C ALA A 334 -29.83 2.30 4.24
N GLY A 335 -28.79 3.04 3.84
CA GLY A 335 -28.34 3.18 2.44
C GLY A 335 -29.12 4.19 1.60
N PHE A 336 -30.20 4.77 2.13
CA PHE A 336 -31.05 5.75 1.44
C PHE A 336 -31.09 7.11 2.16
N GLU A 337 -30.20 7.34 3.14
CA GLU A 337 -30.19 8.52 3.99
C GLU A 337 -30.19 9.84 3.20
N ASP A 338 -29.45 9.89 2.09
CA ASP A 338 -29.30 11.05 1.20
C ASP A 338 -30.65 11.55 0.66
N TRP A 339 -31.66 10.69 0.54
CA TRP A 339 -33.00 11.06 0.05
C TRP A 339 -33.92 11.66 1.12
N TYR A 340 -33.53 11.59 2.41
CA TYR A 340 -34.32 12.11 3.53
C TYR A 340 -33.82 13.45 4.03
N THR A 341 -32.55 13.76 3.80
CA THR A 341 -31.90 14.99 4.30
C THR A 341 -32.01 16.10 3.25
N THR A 342 -32.31 17.32 3.70
CA THR A 342 -32.45 18.46 2.79
C THR A 342 -31.07 18.98 2.38
N ASN A 343 -30.87 19.23 1.09
CA ASN A 343 -29.60 19.70 0.50
C ASN A 343 -28.43 18.69 0.55
N GLU A 344 -28.69 17.43 0.86
CA GLU A 344 -27.66 16.40 0.67
C GLU A 344 -27.40 16.15 -0.81
N MET A 345 -26.15 15.84 -1.09
CA MET A 345 -25.64 15.61 -2.44
C MET A 345 -25.36 14.11 -2.60
N HIS A 346 -25.75 13.54 -3.74
CA HIS A 346 -25.65 12.12 -4.01
C HIS A 346 -25.02 11.88 -5.39
N TYR A 347 -24.38 10.72 -5.57
CA TYR A 347 -23.89 10.34 -6.90
C TYR A 347 -25.04 10.36 -7.92
N SER A 348 -24.80 10.99 -9.06
CA SER A 348 -25.76 11.14 -10.14
C SER A 348 -25.13 10.69 -11.45
N SER A 349 -25.63 9.58 -11.97
CA SER A 349 -25.25 9.05 -13.29
C SER A 349 -25.43 10.04 -14.44
N THR A 350 -26.28 11.06 -14.27
CA THR A 350 -26.48 12.12 -15.27
C THR A 350 -25.43 13.23 -15.19
N SER A 351 -24.75 13.35 -14.05
CA SER A 351 -23.67 14.31 -13.81
C SER A 351 -22.29 13.68 -13.93
N ASP A 352 -22.19 12.35 -13.84
CA ASP A 352 -20.94 11.61 -14.03
C ASP A 352 -20.50 11.59 -15.51
N PRO A 353 -19.38 12.26 -15.87
CA PRO A 353 -18.88 12.27 -17.24
C PRO A 353 -18.24 10.94 -17.67
N THR A 354 -17.93 10.05 -16.72
CA THR A 354 -17.37 8.71 -16.96
C THR A 354 -18.46 7.67 -17.23
N LYS A 355 -19.72 7.97 -16.90
CA LYS A 355 -20.83 7.03 -17.00
C LYS A 355 -21.07 6.58 -18.43
N ILE A 356 -21.01 5.26 -18.64
CA ILE A 356 -21.46 4.58 -19.85
C ILE A 356 -22.59 3.62 -19.46
N SER A 357 -23.68 3.62 -20.22
CA SER A 357 -24.85 2.77 -19.98
C SER A 357 -25.24 1.98 -21.22
N ASN A 358 -25.50 0.69 -21.02
CA ASN A 358 -26.02 -0.22 -22.05
C ASN A 358 -27.49 -0.58 -21.85
N LEU A 359 -28.22 0.10 -20.95
CA LEU A 359 -29.62 -0.24 -20.65
C LEU A 359 -30.57 -0.06 -21.85
N LYS A 360 -30.16 0.70 -22.87
CA LYS A 360 -30.91 0.87 -24.13
C LYS A 360 -30.66 -0.29 -25.11
N GLU A 361 -29.60 -1.06 -24.91
CA GLU A 361 -29.30 -2.24 -25.72
C GLU A 361 -30.26 -3.37 -25.38
N PRO A 362 -30.63 -4.24 -26.35
CA PRO A 362 -31.37 -5.44 -26.04
C PRO A 362 -30.56 -6.36 -25.12
N VAL A 363 -31.23 -7.27 -24.42
CA VAL A 363 -30.55 -8.39 -23.76
C VAL A 363 -29.71 -9.19 -24.76
N LEU A 364 -28.66 -9.83 -24.26
CA LEU A 364 -27.76 -10.70 -25.04
C LEU A 364 -28.55 -11.67 -25.93
N GLU A 365 -28.03 -11.96 -27.11
CA GLU A 365 -28.73 -12.74 -28.14
C GLU A 365 -29.19 -14.09 -27.60
N GLU A 366 -28.35 -14.74 -26.80
CA GLU A 366 -28.58 -16.03 -26.17
C GLU A 366 -29.73 -15.99 -25.16
N LEU A 367 -29.99 -14.84 -24.52
CA LEU A 367 -31.03 -14.65 -23.50
C LEU A 367 -32.36 -14.15 -24.08
N ARG A 368 -32.33 -13.62 -25.31
CA ARG A 368 -33.48 -12.96 -25.93
C ARG A 368 -34.70 -13.89 -26.02
N GLY A 369 -35.82 -13.45 -25.44
CA GLY A 369 -37.07 -14.21 -25.43
C GLY A 369 -37.08 -15.45 -24.52
N LYS A 370 -36.06 -15.65 -23.67
CA LYS A 370 -35.98 -16.78 -22.73
C LYS A 370 -36.18 -16.39 -21.27
N LEU A 371 -35.83 -15.15 -20.89
CA LEU A 371 -35.84 -14.70 -19.49
C LEU A 371 -37.25 -14.70 -18.85
N GLN A 372 -38.29 -14.48 -19.65
CA GLN A 372 -39.67 -14.41 -19.16
C GLN A 372 -40.19 -15.75 -18.59
N ASP A 373 -39.59 -16.87 -19.01
CA ASP A 373 -39.92 -18.23 -18.54
C ASP A 373 -38.99 -18.71 -17.41
N VAL A 374 -38.09 -17.84 -16.92
CA VAL A 374 -37.09 -18.15 -15.89
C VAL A 374 -37.49 -17.47 -14.58
N PRO A 375 -38.14 -18.17 -13.63
CA PRO A 375 -38.51 -17.57 -12.36
C PRO A 375 -37.26 -17.31 -11.51
N VAL A 376 -37.13 -16.12 -10.92
CA VAL A 376 -36.07 -15.80 -9.95
C VAL A 376 -36.70 -15.33 -8.64
N LYS A 377 -37.03 -16.29 -7.78
CA LYS A 377 -37.56 -16.02 -6.43
C LYS A 377 -36.43 -15.70 -5.44
N HIS A 378 -35.31 -16.41 -5.55
CA HIS A 378 -34.15 -16.30 -4.65
C HIS A 378 -32.87 -15.91 -5.40
N VAL A 379 -31.93 -15.31 -4.68
CA VAL A 379 -30.58 -15.01 -5.15
C VAL A 379 -29.59 -15.52 -4.12
N ILE A 380 -28.64 -16.33 -4.55
CA ILE A 380 -27.48 -16.74 -3.74
C ILE A 380 -26.20 -16.25 -4.43
N MET A 381 -25.33 -15.59 -3.68
CA MET A 381 -24.06 -15.04 -4.15
C MET A 381 -22.92 -15.76 -3.43
N PHE A 382 -22.11 -16.48 -4.20
CA PHE A 382 -20.87 -17.09 -3.77
C PHE A 382 -19.73 -16.14 -4.13
N LEU A 383 -19.06 -15.65 -3.09
CA LEU A 383 -17.81 -14.93 -3.18
C LEU A 383 -16.70 -15.94 -2.87
N LEU A 384 -16.01 -16.37 -3.92
CA LEU A 384 -15.01 -17.43 -3.85
C LEU A 384 -13.70 -16.81 -3.41
N GLU A 385 -13.31 -17.10 -2.18
CA GLU A 385 -12.16 -16.51 -1.49
C GLU A 385 -10.85 -16.79 -2.22
N SER A 386 -10.13 -15.74 -2.62
CA SER A 386 -8.83 -15.86 -3.29
C SER A 386 -8.86 -16.70 -4.58
N THR A 387 -10.03 -16.89 -5.20
CA THR A 387 -10.19 -17.75 -6.39
C THR A 387 -9.89 -17.05 -7.69
N ARG A 388 -8.93 -17.60 -8.43
CA ARG A 388 -8.48 -17.10 -9.73
C ARG A 388 -9.31 -17.65 -10.89
N ASN A 389 -9.42 -16.87 -11.97
CA ASN A 389 -10.11 -17.32 -13.18
C ASN A 389 -9.47 -18.57 -13.81
N ASP A 390 -8.15 -18.73 -13.73
CA ASP A 390 -7.41 -19.87 -14.30
C ASP A 390 -7.44 -21.14 -13.41
N VAL A 391 -8.18 -21.11 -12.30
CA VAL A 391 -8.40 -22.24 -11.37
C VAL A 391 -9.85 -22.73 -11.41
N PHE A 392 -10.79 -21.94 -11.94
CA PHE A 392 -12.23 -22.24 -11.93
C PHE A 392 -12.80 -22.36 -13.37
N PRO A 393 -12.55 -23.46 -14.11
CA PRO A 393 -11.75 -24.63 -13.76
C PRO A 393 -10.28 -24.54 -14.22
N ILE A 394 -9.40 -25.27 -13.52
CA ILE A 394 -7.98 -25.38 -13.86
C ILE A 394 -7.75 -25.97 -15.25
N LYS A 395 -6.80 -25.40 -16.00
CA LYS A 395 -6.49 -25.79 -17.37
C LYS A 395 -5.18 -26.58 -17.48
N LYS A 396 -5.22 -27.70 -18.21
CA LYS A 396 -4.01 -28.40 -18.63
C LYS A 396 -3.16 -27.51 -19.54
N ASP A 397 -1.85 -27.55 -19.35
CA ASP A 397 -0.87 -26.74 -20.08
C ASP A 397 -1.01 -25.21 -19.86
N GLY A 398 -1.89 -24.78 -18.94
CA GLY A 398 -2.02 -23.39 -18.49
C GLY A 398 -0.91 -22.94 -17.54
N PRO A 399 -0.88 -21.66 -17.11
CA PRO A 399 0.20 -21.09 -16.32
C PRO A 399 0.49 -21.86 -15.03
N LEU A 400 -0.56 -22.15 -14.26
CA LEU A 400 -0.46 -22.89 -13.00
C LEU A 400 0.03 -24.34 -13.19
N TRP A 401 -0.52 -25.03 -14.19
CA TRP A 401 -0.07 -26.37 -14.60
C TRP A 401 1.42 -26.39 -14.95
N ASN A 402 1.88 -25.40 -15.71
CA ASN A 402 3.27 -25.31 -16.13
C ASN A 402 4.21 -25.14 -14.93
N LYS A 403 3.83 -24.34 -13.92
CA LYS A 403 4.61 -24.20 -12.68
C LYS A 403 4.73 -25.51 -11.91
N PHE A 404 3.63 -26.27 -11.79
CA PHE A 404 3.67 -27.60 -11.20
C PHE A 404 4.60 -28.54 -11.98
N GLN A 405 4.48 -28.59 -13.30
CA GLN A 405 5.31 -29.43 -14.14
C GLN A 405 6.80 -29.07 -14.05
N GLU A 406 7.13 -27.78 -14.09
CA GLU A 406 8.50 -27.26 -14.04
C GLU A 406 9.21 -27.55 -12.71
N SER A 407 8.44 -27.73 -11.64
CA SER A 407 8.99 -28.04 -10.31
C SER A 407 9.61 -29.44 -10.22
N TYR A 408 9.24 -30.38 -11.10
CA TYR A 408 9.83 -31.72 -11.14
C TYR A 408 11.14 -31.75 -11.92
N SER A 409 12.13 -32.53 -11.45
CA SER A 409 13.48 -32.56 -12.03
C SER A 409 13.54 -33.05 -13.48
N ASP A 410 12.64 -33.95 -13.88
CA ASP A 410 12.48 -34.43 -15.25
C ASP A 410 11.36 -33.71 -16.02
N LYS A 411 10.78 -32.66 -15.41
CA LYS A 411 9.63 -31.90 -15.89
C LYS A 411 8.41 -32.77 -16.22
N LYS A 412 8.21 -33.87 -15.47
CA LYS A 412 7.05 -34.75 -15.61
C LYS A 412 6.34 -34.90 -14.28
N MET A 413 5.05 -34.61 -14.28
CA MET A 413 4.22 -34.81 -13.09
C MET A 413 3.93 -36.29 -12.85
N PRO A 414 3.97 -36.75 -11.58
CA PRO A 414 3.53 -38.09 -11.20
C PRO A 414 2.07 -38.34 -11.57
N ARG A 415 1.71 -39.61 -11.79
CA ARG A 415 0.35 -40.00 -12.15
C ARG A 415 -0.70 -39.55 -11.13
N GLU A 416 -0.37 -39.59 -9.85
CA GLU A 416 -1.27 -39.14 -8.78
C GLU A 416 -1.63 -37.66 -8.89
N ALA A 417 -0.64 -36.79 -9.18
CA ALA A 417 -0.88 -35.37 -9.42
C ALA A 417 -1.71 -35.13 -10.69
N LEU A 418 -1.42 -35.86 -11.77
CA LEU A 418 -2.20 -35.80 -13.02
C LEU A 418 -3.66 -36.22 -12.80
N ASP A 419 -3.86 -37.32 -12.08
CA ASP A 419 -5.19 -37.84 -11.77
C ASP A 419 -5.94 -36.82 -10.88
N ARG A 420 -5.29 -36.24 -9.85
CA ARG A 420 -5.89 -35.19 -9.01
C ARG A 420 -6.29 -33.96 -9.79
N LEU A 421 -5.39 -33.40 -10.62
CA LEU A 421 -5.65 -32.22 -11.45
C LEU A 421 -6.85 -32.43 -12.38
N SER A 422 -6.99 -33.64 -12.95
CA SER A 422 -8.11 -33.98 -13.83
C SER A 422 -9.47 -34.11 -13.13
N THR A 423 -9.48 -34.23 -11.80
CA THR A 423 -10.69 -34.35 -10.98
C THR A 423 -10.78 -33.26 -9.93
N LEU A 424 -10.01 -32.17 -10.09
CA LEU A 424 -9.90 -31.13 -9.07
C LEU A 424 -11.16 -30.25 -9.04
N MET A 425 -11.69 -29.92 -10.22
CA MET A 425 -12.70 -28.85 -10.43
C MET A 425 -13.97 -29.28 -11.18
N PRO A 426 -14.57 -30.46 -10.89
CA PRO A 426 -15.73 -30.94 -11.64
C PRO A 426 -16.97 -30.03 -11.51
N THR A 427 -17.13 -29.32 -10.39
CA THR A 427 -18.28 -28.45 -10.15
C THR A 427 -18.12 -27.12 -10.87
N ALA A 428 -16.90 -26.56 -10.89
CA ALA A 428 -16.55 -25.42 -11.73
C ALA A 428 -16.79 -25.74 -13.22
N ASN A 429 -16.39 -26.92 -13.72
CA ASN A 429 -16.72 -27.33 -15.10
C ASN A 429 -18.24 -27.34 -15.35
N TYR A 430 -19.03 -27.84 -14.39
CA TYR A 430 -20.49 -27.91 -14.48
C TYR A 430 -21.15 -26.52 -14.48
N ILE A 431 -20.69 -25.60 -13.60
CA ILE A 431 -21.21 -24.24 -13.44
C ILE A 431 -20.85 -23.37 -14.64
N THR A 432 -19.58 -23.40 -15.05
CA THR A 432 -19.07 -22.61 -16.18
C THR A 432 -19.50 -23.17 -17.53
N GLY A 433 -19.83 -24.47 -17.59
CA GLY A 433 -20.03 -25.19 -18.84
C GLY A 433 -18.74 -25.37 -19.66
N ASP A 434 -17.59 -25.06 -19.07
CA ASP A 434 -16.28 -25.13 -19.69
C ASP A 434 -15.63 -26.49 -19.46
N TYR A 435 -15.58 -27.29 -20.52
CA TYR A 435 -14.93 -28.60 -20.56
C TYR A 435 -13.72 -28.61 -21.50
N ASP A 436 -13.32 -27.46 -22.04
CA ASP A 436 -12.11 -27.33 -22.86
C ASP A 436 -10.90 -27.06 -21.96
N ASP A 437 -10.71 -27.93 -20.98
CA ASP A 437 -9.65 -27.85 -19.97
C ASP A 437 -8.46 -28.78 -20.23
N GLY A 438 -8.50 -29.51 -21.35
CA GLY A 438 -7.49 -30.47 -21.76
C GLY A 438 -7.55 -31.82 -21.02
N PHE A 439 -8.53 -32.03 -20.14
CA PHE A 439 -8.80 -33.31 -19.48
C PHE A 439 -9.88 -34.13 -20.21
N LYS A 440 -9.93 -35.44 -19.93
CA LYS A 440 -10.94 -36.33 -20.54
C LYS A 440 -12.18 -36.40 -19.68
N HIS A 441 -13.30 -35.89 -20.21
CA HIS A 441 -14.60 -35.91 -19.56
C HIS A 441 -15.50 -37.01 -20.11
N LYS A 442 -16.09 -37.83 -19.23
CA LYS A 442 -17.05 -38.88 -19.63
C LYS A 442 -18.38 -38.27 -20.10
N THR A 443 -18.78 -37.19 -19.43
CA THR A 443 -20.01 -36.43 -19.66
C THR A 443 -19.69 -34.97 -19.45
N THR A 444 -20.39 -34.08 -20.16
CA THR A 444 -20.20 -32.63 -20.07
C THR A 444 -21.52 -31.96 -19.66
N PRO A 445 -22.08 -32.26 -18.47
CA PRO A 445 -23.30 -31.61 -18.00
C PRO A 445 -23.05 -30.11 -17.84
N LYS A 446 -24.04 -29.27 -18.11
CA LYS A 446 -23.91 -27.82 -17.92
C LYS A 446 -25.05 -27.32 -17.07
N ARG A 447 -24.75 -26.49 -16.08
CA ARG A 447 -25.73 -25.61 -15.45
C ARG A 447 -25.90 -24.38 -16.33
N GLY A 448 -27.13 -23.90 -16.47
CA GLY A 448 -27.43 -22.77 -17.33
C GLY A 448 -26.83 -21.45 -16.86
N GLY A 449 -26.66 -20.51 -17.79
CA GLY A 449 -26.28 -19.11 -17.54
C GLY A 449 -24.96 -18.67 -18.20
N PRO A 450 -24.72 -17.35 -18.33
CA PRO A 450 -23.50 -16.81 -18.91
C PRO A 450 -22.29 -16.94 -17.99
N ARG A 451 -21.17 -17.38 -18.55
CA ARG A 451 -19.83 -17.24 -17.98
C ARG A 451 -19.14 -16.03 -18.60
N PHE A 452 -18.50 -15.20 -17.78
CA PHE A 452 -17.70 -14.07 -18.24
C PHE A 452 -16.22 -14.45 -18.18
N THR A 453 -15.57 -14.55 -19.34
CA THR A 453 -14.19 -15.09 -19.44
C THR A 453 -13.11 -14.06 -19.10
N ASN A 454 -13.48 -12.78 -19.04
CA ASN A 454 -12.59 -11.64 -18.85
C ASN A 454 -13.08 -10.74 -17.70
N ALA A 455 -13.36 -11.35 -16.54
CA ALA A 455 -13.93 -10.70 -15.37
C ALA A 455 -12.90 -10.33 -14.30
N TYR A 456 -12.96 -9.09 -13.79
CA TYR A 456 -11.98 -8.56 -12.85
C TYR A 456 -12.67 -8.03 -11.59
N THR A 457 -12.01 -8.15 -10.44
CA THR A 457 -12.52 -7.62 -9.18
C THR A 457 -12.23 -6.13 -9.01
N SER A 458 -13.07 -5.44 -8.23
CA SER A 458 -12.89 -4.05 -7.81
C SER A 458 -11.81 -3.86 -6.75
N ALA A 459 -11.40 -4.93 -6.06
CA ALA A 459 -10.28 -4.87 -5.13
C ALA A 459 -9.65 -6.24 -4.88
N THR A 460 -8.33 -6.29 -4.69
CA THR A 460 -7.61 -7.52 -4.36
C THR A 460 -7.54 -7.79 -2.84
N TYR A 461 -8.50 -7.24 -2.09
CA TYR A 461 -8.65 -7.38 -0.63
C TYR A 461 -10.11 -7.67 -0.32
N THR A 462 -10.38 -8.82 0.30
CA THR A 462 -11.73 -9.38 0.53
C THR A 462 -12.75 -8.31 0.87
N LEU A 463 -12.57 -7.57 1.98
CA LEU A 463 -13.57 -6.62 2.49
C LEU A 463 -13.91 -5.51 1.49
N LYS A 464 -12.93 -5.01 0.73
CA LYS A 464 -13.15 -3.99 -0.31
C LYS A 464 -13.84 -4.57 -1.54
N SER A 465 -13.55 -5.83 -1.87
CA SER A 465 -14.24 -6.52 -2.97
C SER A 465 -15.71 -6.76 -2.66
N LEU A 466 -16.06 -6.98 -1.38
CA LEU A 466 -17.44 -7.10 -0.91
C LEU A 466 -18.20 -5.81 -1.19
N THR A 467 -17.64 -4.67 -0.80
CA THR A 467 -18.23 -3.34 -1.09
C THR A 467 -18.50 -3.19 -2.58
N GLY A 468 -17.51 -3.48 -3.43
CA GLY A 468 -17.69 -3.29 -4.87
C GLY A 468 -18.70 -4.22 -5.52
N THR A 469 -18.80 -5.47 -5.04
CA THR A 469 -19.75 -6.44 -5.58
C THR A 469 -21.18 -6.23 -5.06
N ILE A 470 -21.33 -6.09 -3.74
CA ILE A 470 -22.63 -6.07 -3.05
C ILE A 470 -23.29 -4.69 -3.15
N CYS A 471 -22.51 -3.63 -3.35
CA CYS A 471 -22.99 -2.24 -3.51
C CYS A 471 -22.79 -1.67 -4.92
N GLY A 472 -22.10 -2.39 -5.83
CA GLY A 472 -22.00 -2.00 -7.24
C GLY A 472 -21.19 -0.72 -7.50
N LEU A 473 -20.18 -0.44 -6.67
CA LEU A 473 -19.43 0.82 -6.66
C LEU A 473 -17.93 0.60 -6.44
N ASN A 474 -17.07 1.57 -6.78
CA ASN A 474 -15.63 1.43 -6.52
C ASN A 474 -15.33 1.61 -5.01
N PRO A 475 -14.63 0.68 -4.34
CA PRO A 475 -14.34 0.78 -2.92
C PRO A 475 -13.36 1.92 -2.61
N LEU A 476 -13.30 2.32 -1.35
CA LEU A 476 -12.46 3.41 -0.89
C LEU A 476 -10.98 3.11 -1.13
N ILE A 477 -10.28 4.08 -1.72
CA ILE A 477 -8.83 4.07 -1.94
C ILE A 477 -8.12 4.44 -0.63
N ALA A 478 -8.12 3.50 0.30
CA ALA A 478 -7.45 3.63 1.58
C ALA A 478 -6.99 2.26 2.05
N ASP A 479 -5.92 2.22 2.87
CA ASP A 479 -5.40 0.96 3.38
C ASP A 479 -6.41 0.34 4.35
N PHE A 480 -6.64 -0.96 4.19
CA PHE A 480 -7.54 -1.77 5.02
C PHE A 480 -9.02 -1.34 4.91
N ASN A 481 -9.88 -1.99 5.69
CA ASN A 481 -11.31 -1.73 5.69
C ASN A 481 -11.62 -0.43 6.47
N LEU A 482 -11.76 0.65 5.70
CA LEU A 482 -12.26 1.93 6.18
C LEU A 482 -13.60 2.30 5.54
N ASP A 483 -14.07 1.50 4.59
CA ASP A 483 -15.32 1.67 3.86
C ASP A 483 -16.51 1.79 4.83
N TYR A 484 -16.54 0.99 5.90
CA TYR A 484 -17.60 1.04 6.92
C TYR A 484 -17.66 2.35 7.73
N LYS A 485 -16.58 3.14 7.76
CA LYS A 485 -16.52 4.44 8.47
C LYS A 485 -16.94 5.61 7.59
N ARG A 486 -17.13 5.38 6.29
CA ARG A 486 -17.38 6.40 5.29
C ARG A 486 -18.75 6.16 4.67
N HIS A 487 -19.23 7.19 3.98
CA HIS A 487 -20.49 7.12 3.28
C HIS A 487 -20.39 6.15 2.10
N ILE A 488 -21.15 5.05 2.15
CA ILE A 488 -21.32 4.14 1.01
C ILE A 488 -22.40 4.78 0.13
N TYR A 489 -21.95 5.57 -0.85
CA TYR A 489 -22.78 6.51 -1.61
C TYR A 489 -23.79 5.87 -2.58
N GLN A 490 -23.93 4.54 -2.61
CA GLN A 490 -25.03 3.87 -3.29
C GLN A 490 -25.63 2.80 -2.37
N PRO A 491 -26.96 2.62 -2.37
CA PRO A 491 -27.59 1.52 -1.63
C PRO A 491 -27.03 0.16 -2.08
N CYS A 492 -26.72 -0.71 -1.13
CA CYS A 492 -26.29 -2.08 -1.37
C CYS A 492 -27.49 -3.03 -1.54
N LEU A 493 -27.30 -4.22 -2.11
CA LEU A 493 -28.39 -5.19 -2.32
C LEU A 493 -29.26 -5.48 -1.08
N PRO A 494 -28.70 -5.70 0.14
CA PRO A 494 -29.53 -5.90 1.33
C PRO A 494 -30.43 -4.70 1.64
N GLN A 495 -29.90 -3.49 1.49
CA GLN A 495 -30.61 -2.24 1.74
C GLN A 495 -31.71 -2.02 0.70
N ILE A 496 -31.44 -2.30 -0.58
CA ILE A 496 -32.44 -2.21 -1.66
C ILE A 496 -33.60 -3.17 -1.39
N PHE A 497 -33.31 -4.42 -1.03
CA PHE A 497 -34.32 -5.42 -0.74
C PHE A 497 -35.14 -5.06 0.50
N GLU A 498 -34.52 -4.49 1.53
CA GLU A 498 -35.25 -3.99 2.69
C GLU A 498 -36.11 -2.77 2.35
N ALA A 499 -35.62 -1.85 1.52
CA ALA A 499 -36.42 -0.73 1.04
C ALA A 499 -37.64 -1.19 0.24
N MET A 500 -37.49 -2.23 -0.60
CA MET A 500 -38.61 -2.88 -1.29
C MET A 500 -39.60 -3.51 -0.31
N ASN A 501 -39.11 -4.20 0.74
CA ASN A 501 -39.97 -4.78 1.77
C ASN A 501 -40.85 -3.74 2.47
N GLN A 502 -40.28 -2.57 2.78
CA GLN A 502 -40.97 -1.47 3.45
C GLN A 502 -41.93 -0.73 2.51
N ALA A 503 -41.54 -0.58 1.24
CA ALA A 503 -42.34 0.10 0.22
C ALA A 503 -43.53 -0.74 -0.28
N ASP A 504 -43.41 -2.07 -0.23
CA ASP A 504 -44.44 -3.01 -0.68
C ASP A 504 -44.81 -4.05 0.42
N PRO A 505 -45.51 -3.66 1.49
CA PRO A 505 -45.85 -4.54 2.62
C PRO A 505 -46.53 -5.87 2.26
N GLU A 506 -47.28 -5.91 1.16
CA GLU A 506 -48.09 -7.05 0.74
C GLU A 506 -47.34 -8.04 -0.18
N SER A 507 -46.16 -7.68 -0.69
CA SER A 507 -45.35 -8.59 -1.52
C SER A 507 -44.54 -9.59 -0.68
N SER A 508 -44.17 -10.73 -1.29
CA SER A 508 -43.23 -11.71 -0.72
C SER A 508 -41.94 -11.01 -0.29
N LYS A 509 -41.55 -11.19 0.98
CA LYS A 509 -40.47 -10.43 1.63
C LYS A 509 -39.10 -11.01 1.35
N TRP A 510 -38.14 -10.15 1.05
CA TRP A 510 -36.73 -10.51 1.01
C TRP A 510 -36.14 -10.61 2.41
N LYS A 511 -35.34 -11.64 2.65
CA LYS A 511 -34.45 -11.73 3.81
C LYS A 511 -33.01 -11.85 3.33
N SER A 512 -32.17 -10.97 3.86
CA SER A 512 -30.75 -10.89 3.55
C SER A 512 -29.93 -11.64 4.60
N TYR A 513 -29.02 -12.49 4.15
CA TYR A 513 -28.15 -13.34 4.97
C TYR A 513 -26.70 -13.21 4.52
N PHE A 514 -25.77 -13.25 5.48
CA PHE A 514 -24.32 -13.26 5.20
C PHE A 514 -23.64 -14.37 5.99
N PHE A 515 -23.12 -15.39 5.31
CA PHE A 515 -22.56 -16.60 5.96
C PHE A 515 -21.09 -16.83 5.58
N GLN A 516 -20.26 -17.18 6.56
CA GLN A 516 -18.89 -17.64 6.39
C GLN A 516 -18.45 -18.49 7.59
N THR A 517 -17.35 -19.23 7.48
CA THR A 517 -16.76 -19.99 8.60
C THR A 517 -15.48 -19.37 9.15
N ALA A 518 -15.06 -18.24 8.60
CA ALA A 518 -14.05 -17.34 9.16
C ALA A 518 -14.66 -16.40 10.21
N THR A 519 -13.82 -15.86 11.11
CA THR A 519 -14.23 -14.81 12.04
C THR A 519 -14.50 -13.50 11.32
N ILE A 520 -15.59 -12.83 11.69
CA ILE A 520 -15.98 -11.54 11.12
C ILE A 520 -15.38 -10.34 11.89
N HIS A 521 -14.55 -10.58 12.91
CA HIS A 521 -13.97 -9.49 13.70
C HIS A 521 -12.64 -8.95 13.16
N TYR A 522 -12.02 -9.64 12.21
CA TYR A 522 -10.82 -9.13 11.55
C TYR A 522 -11.14 -7.84 10.79
N ASP A 523 -10.33 -6.81 11.04
CA ASP A 523 -10.39 -5.53 10.34
C ASP A 523 -11.82 -4.93 10.25
N ASN A 524 -12.62 -5.08 11.30
CA ASN A 524 -13.99 -4.55 11.39
C ASN A 524 -14.95 -5.04 10.28
N HIS A 525 -14.77 -6.27 9.81
CA HIS A 525 -15.66 -6.89 8.82
C HIS A 525 -17.14 -6.89 9.31
N ASP A 526 -17.39 -7.09 10.59
CA ASP A 526 -18.71 -7.02 11.23
C ASP A 526 -19.42 -5.68 10.98
N LYS A 527 -18.68 -4.58 11.17
CA LYS A 527 -19.19 -3.22 10.94
C LYS A 527 -19.45 -2.95 9.47
N LEU A 528 -18.65 -3.54 8.58
CA LEU A 528 -18.89 -3.44 7.14
C LEU A 528 -20.18 -4.16 6.73
N MET A 529 -20.43 -5.37 7.24
CA MET A 529 -21.67 -6.09 6.94
C MET A 529 -22.90 -5.33 7.44
N ALA A 530 -22.83 -4.77 8.65
CA ALA A 530 -23.88 -3.91 9.18
C ALA A 530 -24.07 -2.65 8.30
N ALA A 531 -22.99 -2.00 7.87
CA ALA A 531 -23.03 -0.83 6.99
C ALA A 531 -23.63 -1.13 5.61
N MET A 532 -23.48 -2.35 5.09
CA MET A 532 -24.11 -2.79 3.84
C MET A 532 -25.55 -3.30 4.02
N GLY A 533 -26.08 -3.29 5.24
CA GLY A 533 -27.47 -3.61 5.56
C GLY A 533 -27.77 -5.09 5.83
N PHE A 534 -26.76 -5.91 6.14
CA PHE A 534 -27.01 -7.27 6.64
C PHE A 534 -27.44 -7.22 8.12
N PRO A 535 -28.56 -7.85 8.50
CA PRO A 535 -28.97 -7.95 9.90
C PRO A 535 -27.99 -8.82 10.71
N GLU A 536 -27.71 -8.43 11.95
CA GLU A 536 -26.81 -9.15 12.85
C GLU A 536 -27.30 -10.58 13.10
N GLU A 537 -28.61 -10.77 13.28
CA GLU A 537 -29.24 -12.08 13.49
C GLU A 537 -29.17 -13.01 12.28
N ASN A 538 -28.91 -12.47 11.09
CA ASN A 538 -28.78 -13.21 9.84
C ASN A 538 -27.32 -13.29 9.35
N THR A 539 -26.38 -12.86 10.18
CA THR A 539 -24.94 -12.90 9.90
C THR A 539 -24.32 -14.05 10.68
N ILE A 540 -23.81 -15.05 9.98
CA ILE A 540 -23.24 -16.27 10.58
C ILE A 540 -21.74 -16.31 10.28
N ASP A 541 -20.94 -16.36 11.34
CA ASP A 541 -19.49 -16.42 11.27
C ASP A 541 -18.95 -17.56 12.17
N ARG A 542 -17.62 -17.69 12.22
CA ARG A 542 -16.95 -18.66 13.11
C ARG A 542 -17.40 -18.54 14.56
N ASP A 543 -17.48 -17.33 15.09
CA ASP A 543 -17.67 -17.11 16.52
C ASP A 543 -19.11 -17.44 16.94
N TRP A 544 -20.10 -17.17 16.07
CA TRP A 544 -21.46 -17.72 16.24
C TRP A 544 -21.48 -19.24 16.16
N LEU A 545 -20.84 -19.85 15.15
CA LEU A 545 -20.84 -21.31 14.97
C LEU A 545 -20.19 -22.06 16.14
N ARG A 546 -19.22 -21.47 16.82
CA ARG A 546 -18.58 -22.04 18.03
C ARG A 546 -19.38 -21.79 19.32
N ASN A 547 -20.44 -20.99 19.28
CA ASN A 547 -21.21 -20.63 20.46
C ASN A 547 -22.03 -21.82 20.97
N GLU A 548 -22.10 -22.01 22.30
CA GLU A 548 -22.94 -23.05 22.92
C GLU A 548 -24.43 -22.89 22.58
N ASN A 549 -24.86 -21.66 22.28
CA ASN A 549 -26.23 -21.32 21.90
C ASN A 549 -26.46 -21.30 20.38
N ALA A 550 -25.49 -21.73 19.57
CA ALA A 550 -25.66 -21.83 18.12
C ALA A 550 -26.83 -22.75 17.77
N THR A 551 -27.62 -22.38 16.75
CA THR A 551 -28.87 -23.08 16.37
C THR A 551 -28.70 -24.59 16.19
N HIS A 552 -27.55 -25.01 15.62
CA HIS A 552 -27.24 -26.42 15.35
C HIS A 552 -26.21 -27.02 16.33
N GLY A 553 -25.99 -26.35 17.46
CA GLY A 553 -24.98 -26.71 18.45
C GLY A 553 -23.58 -26.19 18.12
N ALA A 554 -22.73 -26.09 19.13
CA ALA A 554 -21.38 -25.58 18.98
C ALA A 554 -20.51 -26.47 18.08
N VAL A 555 -19.84 -25.85 17.11
CA VAL A 555 -18.90 -26.51 16.22
C VAL A 555 -17.53 -26.71 16.91
N GLU A 556 -17.11 -27.97 17.03
CA GLU A 556 -15.84 -28.36 17.66
C GLU A 556 -14.73 -28.69 16.64
N LEU A 557 -14.90 -28.31 15.38
CA LEU A 557 -13.91 -28.56 14.33
C LEU A 557 -12.60 -27.81 14.61
N GLU A 558 -11.48 -28.43 14.21
CA GLU A 558 -10.17 -27.79 14.25
C GLU A 558 -10.09 -26.68 13.19
N ASP A 559 -9.41 -25.58 13.52
CA ASP A 559 -9.18 -24.51 12.56
C ASP A 559 -8.19 -24.98 11.47
N ILE A 560 -8.53 -24.73 10.21
CA ILE A 560 -7.70 -25.04 9.05
C ILE A 560 -6.75 -23.88 8.70
N ASN A 561 -7.08 -22.67 9.14
CA ASN A 561 -6.25 -21.47 9.04
C ASN A 561 -6.42 -20.59 10.29
N TYR A 562 -5.76 -19.43 10.33
CA TYR A 562 -5.83 -18.55 11.52
C TYR A 562 -7.15 -17.78 11.66
N PHE A 563 -8.07 -17.89 10.69
CA PHE A 563 -9.37 -17.23 10.71
C PHE A 563 -10.54 -18.18 10.96
N GLY A 564 -10.47 -19.47 10.62
CA GLY A 564 -11.56 -20.40 10.88
C GLY A 564 -11.33 -21.84 10.44
N PHE A 565 -12.45 -22.55 10.30
CA PHE A 565 -12.55 -23.96 9.90
C PHE A 565 -13.36 -24.09 8.60
N GLN A 566 -13.51 -25.31 8.10
CA GLN A 566 -14.18 -25.60 6.83
C GLN A 566 -15.69 -25.33 6.82
N GLU A 567 -16.25 -25.17 5.63
CA GLU A 567 -17.60 -24.65 5.35
C GLU A 567 -18.74 -25.59 5.76
N ASP A 568 -18.45 -26.89 5.91
CA ASP A 568 -19.45 -27.95 6.13
C ASP A 568 -20.58 -27.61 7.13
N PRO A 569 -20.31 -26.97 8.29
CA PRO A 569 -21.35 -26.59 9.26
C PRO A 569 -22.39 -25.60 8.73
N LEU A 570 -22.10 -24.82 7.68
CA LEU A 570 -23.04 -23.86 7.12
C LEU A 570 -24.20 -24.52 6.36
N GLU A 571 -24.12 -25.82 6.04
CA GLU A 571 -25.17 -26.51 5.27
C GLU A 571 -26.52 -26.41 5.98
N ASP A 572 -26.52 -26.62 7.30
CA ASP A 572 -27.74 -26.57 8.13
C ASP A 572 -28.32 -25.15 8.20
N TYR A 573 -27.48 -24.12 8.23
CA TYR A 573 -27.91 -22.72 8.24
C TYR A 573 -28.45 -22.26 6.87
N ILE A 574 -27.83 -22.69 5.77
CA ILE A 574 -28.36 -22.46 4.43
C ILE A 574 -29.71 -23.17 4.28
N ASN A 575 -29.81 -24.42 4.76
CA ASN A 575 -31.06 -25.16 4.77
C ASN A 575 -32.17 -24.40 5.52
N ASP A 576 -31.87 -23.86 6.70
CA ASP A 576 -32.82 -23.08 7.50
C ASP A 576 -33.29 -21.81 6.81
N ALA A 577 -32.41 -21.07 6.13
CA ALA A 577 -32.76 -19.87 5.39
C ALA A 577 -33.82 -20.16 4.29
N PHE A 578 -33.65 -21.26 3.55
CA PHE A 578 -34.63 -21.67 2.53
C PHE A 578 -35.89 -22.29 3.14
N GLU A 579 -35.79 -23.00 4.27
CA GLU A 579 -36.99 -23.49 4.99
C GLU A 579 -37.85 -22.35 5.53
N ASP A 580 -37.24 -21.30 6.06
CA ASP A 580 -37.94 -20.13 6.54
C ASP A 580 -38.64 -19.39 5.39
N ALA A 581 -37.97 -19.26 4.24
CA ALA A 581 -38.56 -18.68 3.05
C ALA A 581 -39.75 -19.50 2.51
N GLU A 582 -39.65 -20.83 2.50
CA GLU A 582 -40.77 -21.70 2.13
C GLU A 582 -41.96 -21.54 3.09
N LYS A 583 -41.72 -21.52 4.40
CA LYS A 583 -42.78 -21.42 5.44
C LYS A 583 -43.51 -20.08 5.41
N ASN A 584 -42.82 -18.99 5.05
CA ASN A 584 -43.33 -17.62 5.13
C ASN A 584 -43.65 -16.99 3.77
N ASP A 585 -43.57 -17.76 2.68
CA ASP A 585 -43.59 -17.24 1.29
C ASP A 585 -42.61 -16.07 1.09
N GLY A 586 -41.40 -16.23 1.64
CA GLY A 586 -40.30 -15.28 1.56
C GLY A 586 -39.39 -15.50 0.37
N ARG A 587 -38.46 -14.56 0.20
CA ARG A 587 -37.38 -14.55 -0.78
C ARG A 587 -36.05 -14.51 -0.04
N VAL A 588 -35.04 -15.15 -0.60
CA VAL A 588 -33.71 -15.26 0.03
C VAL A 588 -32.73 -14.46 -0.80
N PHE A 589 -32.02 -13.55 -0.16
CA PHE A 589 -30.75 -13.02 -0.64
C PHE A 589 -29.65 -13.51 0.30
N LEU A 590 -28.86 -14.48 -0.14
CA LEU A 590 -27.80 -15.06 0.70
C LEU A 590 -26.45 -14.77 0.05
N THR A 591 -25.56 -14.11 0.78
CA THR A 591 -24.16 -13.94 0.40
C THR A 591 -23.31 -14.88 1.23
N HIS A 592 -22.44 -15.65 0.58
CA HIS A 592 -21.55 -16.59 1.22
C HIS A 592 -20.12 -16.42 0.70
N ILE A 593 -19.15 -16.28 1.62
CA ILE A 593 -17.73 -16.30 1.29
C ILE A 593 -17.17 -17.67 1.66
N THR A 594 -16.46 -18.33 0.74
CA THR A 594 -15.67 -19.52 1.09
C THR A 594 -14.49 -19.10 1.99
N SER A 595 -13.93 -20.01 2.78
CA SER A 595 -12.93 -19.69 3.82
C SER A 595 -11.74 -20.65 3.82
N THR A 596 -11.89 -21.85 3.25
CA THR A 596 -10.85 -22.88 3.18
C THR A 596 -9.71 -22.49 2.26
N SER A 597 -10.01 -21.83 1.15
CA SER A 597 -9.06 -21.27 0.18
C SER A 597 -8.27 -20.06 0.70
N HIS A 598 -8.54 -19.54 1.90
CA HIS A 598 -7.70 -18.50 2.49
C HIS A 598 -6.35 -19.07 2.98
N HIS A 599 -5.27 -18.29 2.86
CA HIS A 599 -3.95 -18.66 3.39
C HIS A 599 -4.05 -19.02 4.89
N SER A 600 -3.47 -20.13 5.39
CA SER A 600 -2.43 -20.97 4.79
C SER A 600 -2.90 -22.22 4.04
N TYR A 601 -4.12 -22.22 3.48
CA TYR A 601 -4.62 -23.28 2.60
C TYR A 601 -4.69 -24.66 3.28
N GLY A 602 -5.04 -24.66 4.57
CA GLY A 602 -5.22 -25.90 5.32
C GLY A 602 -6.46 -26.65 4.85
N LEU A 603 -6.38 -27.98 4.86
CA LEU A 603 -7.52 -28.84 4.54
C LEU A 603 -8.06 -29.51 5.81
N PRO A 604 -9.35 -29.86 5.84
CA PRO A 604 -9.92 -30.69 6.89
C PRO A 604 -9.17 -32.01 7.09
N ALA A 605 -9.14 -32.52 8.32
CA ALA A 605 -8.38 -33.73 8.67
C ALA A 605 -8.79 -35.00 7.88
N ASN A 606 -10.01 -35.03 7.34
CA ASN A 606 -10.54 -36.13 6.51
C ASN A 606 -10.29 -35.94 5.00
N GLU A 607 -9.76 -34.78 4.58
CA GLU A 607 -9.48 -34.47 3.19
C GLU A 607 -8.01 -34.80 2.85
N THR A 608 -7.79 -35.41 1.69
CA THR A 608 -6.44 -35.82 1.27
C THR A 608 -5.81 -34.74 0.41
N SER A 609 -4.72 -34.13 0.88
CA SER A 609 -3.88 -33.27 0.05
C SER A 609 -2.99 -34.11 -0.87
N VAL A 610 -3.02 -33.81 -2.17
CA VAL A 610 -2.14 -34.43 -3.16
C VAL A 610 -1.06 -33.43 -3.57
N PRO A 611 0.24 -33.76 -3.42
CA PRO A 611 1.32 -32.89 -3.89
C PRO A 611 1.29 -32.75 -5.41
N LEU A 612 0.95 -31.56 -5.90
CA LEU A 612 0.88 -31.22 -7.33
C LEU A 612 2.24 -30.78 -7.88
N GLY A 613 3.14 -30.30 -7.01
CA GLY A 613 4.51 -29.91 -7.35
C GLY A 613 5.57 -30.53 -6.45
N SER A 614 6.85 -30.42 -6.86
CA SER A 614 8.01 -30.88 -6.09
C SER A 614 8.89 -29.71 -5.62
N GLY A 615 9.15 -29.64 -4.32
CA GLY A 615 10.00 -28.61 -3.71
C GLY A 615 9.26 -27.77 -2.68
N LYS A 616 10.00 -27.01 -1.87
CA LYS A 616 9.40 -26.14 -0.86
C LYS A 616 8.71 -24.94 -1.49
N ASP A 617 9.31 -24.39 -2.52
CA ASP A 617 8.84 -23.14 -3.15
C ASP A 617 7.50 -23.34 -3.88
N ILE A 618 7.17 -24.55 -4.35
CA ILE A 618 5.90 -24.85 -5.03
C ILE A 618 4.83 -25.42 -4.09
N LYS A 619 5.18 -25.72 -2.83
CA LYS A 619 4.30 -26.42 -1.90
C LYS A 619 3.03 -25.61 -1.63
N GLU A 620 3.18 -24.31 -1.38
CA GLU A 620 2.06 -23.41 -1.10
C GLU A 620 1.07 -23.33 -2.26
N LEU A 621 1.59 -23.21 -3.49
CA LEU A 621 0.76 -23.24 -4.71
C LEU A 621 -0.01 -24.56 -4.86
N SER A 622 0.61 -25.67 -4.47
CA SER A 622 -0.04 -26.98 -4.44
C SER A 622 -1.10 -27.08 -3.35
N ASP A 623 -0.85 -26.53 -2.17
CA ASP A 623 -1.82 -26.52 -1.07
C ASP A 623 -3.04 -25.66 -1.45
N TYR A 624 -2.80 -24.46 -1.99
CA TYR A 624 -3.83 -23.57 -2.55
C TYR A 624 -4.73 -24.29 -3.55
N ALA A 625 -4.16 -24.93 -4.58
CA ALA A 625 -4.95 -25.65 -5.56
C ALA A 625 -5.77 -26.81 -4.96
N ASN A 626 -5.28 -27.47 -3.90
CA ASN A 626 -6.08 -28.49 -3.22
C ASN A 626 -7.21 -27.88 -2.37
N ALA A 627 -7.00 -26.72 -1.74
CA ALA A 627 -8.02 -25.98 -1.00
C ALA A 627 -9.15 -25.49 -1.92
N GLU A 628 -8.79 -24.94 -3.08
CA GLU A 628 -9.75 -24.62 -4.15
C GLU A 628 -10.56 -25.85 -4.58
N GLY A 629 -9.91 -27.03 -4.68
CA GLY A 629 -10.60 -28.28 -4.97
C GLY A 629 -11.46 -28.83 -3.82
N TYR A 630 -11.37 -28.26 -2.61
CA TYR A 630 -12.30 -28.50 -1.51
C TYR A 630 -13.51 -27.57 -1.66
N ASP A 631 -13.29 -26.28 -1.93
CA ASP A 631 -14.35 -25.29 -2.18
C ASP A 631 -15.26 -25.72 -3.34
N ASP A 632 -14.69 -26.30 -4.41
CA ASP A 632 -15.46 -26.90 -5.52
C ASP A 632 -16.49 -27.95 -5.04
N LYS A 633 -16.09 -28.81 -4.09
CA LYS A 633 -16.97 -29.83 -3.49
C LYS A 633 -18.02 -29.20 -2.58
N TRP A 634 -17.65 -28.18 -1.83
CA TRP A 634 -18.58 -27.45 -0.97
C TRP A 634 -19.68 -26.77 -1.80
N ILE A 635 -19.32 -26.09 -2.89
CA ILE A 635 -20.28 -25.50 -3.83
C ILE A 635 -21.26 -26.57 -4.34
N LYS A 636 -20.76 -27.76 -4.69
CA LYS A 636 -21.61 -28.88 -5.12
C LYS A 636 -22.63 -29.26 -4.06
N LYS A 637 -22.23 -29.29 -2.79
CA LYS A 637 -23.09 -29.60 -1.66
C LYS A 637 -24.24 -28.61 -1.53
N VAL A 638 -23.95 -27.31 -1.65
CA VAL A 638 -24.98 -26.26 -1.61
C VAL A 638 -25.92 -26.35 -2.83
N LEU A 639 -25.39 -26.59 -4.03
CA LEU A 639 -26.24 -26.79 -5.22
C LEU A 639 -27.15 -28.01 -5.08
N ASP A 640 -26.64 -29.12 -4.54
CA ASP A 640 -27.43 -30.33 -4.27
C ASP A 640 -28.51 -30.10 -3.20
N LEU A 641 -28.22 -29.26 -2.20
CA LEU A 641 -29.20 -28.83 -1.21
C LEU A 641 -30.36 -28.06 -1.87
N LEU A 642 -30.06 -27.12 -2.78
CA LEU A 642 -31.09 -26.39 -3.53
C LEU A 642 -31.94 -27.33 -4.40
N ASP A 643 -31.30 -28.30 -5.06
CA ASP A 643 -31.99 -29.32 -5.87
C ASP A 643 -32.89 -30.20 -5.00
N LYS A 644 -32.40 -30.66 -3.85
CA LYS A 644 -33.14 -31.49 -2.89
C LYS A 644 -34.34 -30.74 -2.30
N LYS A 645 -34.22 -29.44 -2.10
CA LYS A 645 -35.31 -28.56 -1.65
C LYS A 645 -36.30 -28.20 -2.76
N GLY A 646 -35.94 -28.43 -4.03
CA GLY A 646 -36.76 -28.09 -5.18
C GLY A 646 -36.75 -26.59 -5.52
N VAL A 647 -35.88 -25.79 -4.91
CA VAL A 647 -35.77 -24.34 -5.10
C VAL A 647 -34.72 -23.95 -6.14
N ALA A 648 -33.94 -24.91 -6.66
CA ALA A 648 -32.87 -24.66 -7.63
C ALA A 648 -33.37 -24.00 -8.93
N ASN A 649 -34.59 -24.32 -9.38
CA ASN A 649 -35.20 -23.76 -10.59
C ASN A 649 -35.80 -22.36 -10.39
N GLU A 650 -35.76 -21.82 -9.17
CA GLU A 650 -36.20 -20.45 -8.85
C GLU A 650 -35.10 -19.63 -8.16
N THR A 651 -33.86 -20.13 -8.16
CA THR A 651 -32.71 -19.51 -7.49
C THR A 651 -31.66 -19.12 -8.51
N LEU A 652 -31.40 -17.82 -8.63
CA LEU A 652 -30.23 -17.30 -9.35
C LEU A 652 -29.00 -17.46 -8.45
N ALA A 653 -28.02 -18.23 -8.90
CA ALA A 653 -26.72 -18.33 -8.24
C ALA A 653 -25.70 -17.45 -8.96
N VAL A 654 -24.99 -16.59 -8.23
CA VAL A 654 -23.88 -15.79 -8.75
C VAL A 654 -22.60 -16.35 -8.17
N PHE A 655 -21.65 -16.73 -9.01
CA PHE A 655 -20.31 -17.17 -8.61
C PHE A 655 -19.32 -16.12 -9.06
N LEU A 656 -18.59 -15.53 -8.11
CA LEU A 656 -17.56 -14.53 -8.38
C LEU A 656 -16.37 -14.81 -7.46
N GLY A 657 -15.14 -14.83 -7.99
CA GLY A 657 -13.97 -14.72 -7.13
C GLY A 657 -13.95 -13.33 -6.49
N ASP A 658 -13.92 -13.27 -5.16
CA ASP A 658 -13.88 -11.99 -4.44
C ASP A 658 -12.62 -11.21 -4.87
N HIS A 659 -11.50 -11.93 -4.95
CA HIS A 659 -10.27 -11.60 -5.65
C HIS A 659 -9.53 -12.89 -6.00
N GLY A 660 -8.46 -12.78 -6.78
CA GLY A 660 -7.51 -13.88 -6.99
C GLY A 660 -6.39 -13.86 -5.95
N VAL A 661 -5.38 -14.71 -6.13
CA VAL A 661 -4.13 -14.61 -5.38
C VAL A 661 -2.93 -14.88 -6.28
N SER A 662 -1.93 -14.00 -6.15
CA SER A 662 -0.62 -14.22 -6.74
C SER A 662 0.32 -14.77 -5.68
N LEU A 663 0.82 -15.98 -5.94
CA LEU A 663 1.80 -16.68 -5.11
C LEU A 663 3.18 -16.63 -5.80
N VAL A 664 3.96 -17.69 -5.63
CA VAL A 664 5.36 -17.79 -6.06
C VAL A 664 5.60 -17.63 -7.57
N GLU A 665 4.56 -17.69 -8.40
CA GLU A 665 4.67 -17.65 -9.86
C GLU A 665 5.29 -16.37 -10.42
N ASN A 666 5.08 -15.23 -9.76
CA ASN A 666 5.65 -13.93 -10.12
C ASN A 666 6.83 -13.51 -9.21
N GLY A 667 7.32 -14.42 -8.37
CA GLY A 667 8.46 -14.19 -7.48
C GLY A 667 8.14 -13.41 -6.20
N LYS A 668 6.87 -13.15 -5.90
CA LYS A 668 6.40 -12.65 -4.60
C LYS A 668 5.79 -13.80 -3.79
N ALA A 669 5.82 -13.68 -2.45
CA ALA A 669 5.33 -14.72 -1.55
C ALA A 669 4.00 -14.34 -0.88
N SER A 670 3.45 -13.17 -1.20
CA SER A 670 2.23 -12.64 -0.58
C SER A 670 1.44 -11.76 -1.57
N PRO A 671 0.11 -11.68 -1.44
CA PRO A 671 -0.72 -10.71 -2.16
C PRO A 671 -0.51 -9.26 -1.68
N TYR A 672 0.22 -9.02 -0.59
CA TYR A 672 0.47 -7.68 -0.04
C TYR A 672 1.27 -6.80 -1.01
N TYR A 673 0.67 -5.69 -1.47
CA TYR A 673 1.23 -4.79 -2.49
C TYR A 673 1.60 -5.54 -3.79
N ASN A 674 0.77 -6.52 -4.15
CA ASN A 674 0.96 -7.34 -5.35
C ASN A 674 -0.12 -7.04 -6.40
N PRO A 675 0.14 -6.17 -7.38
CA PRO A 675 -0.82 -5.78 -8.41
C PRO A 675 -0.89 -6.78 -9.56
N SER A 676 -0.59 -8.06 -9.31
CA SER A 676 -0.54 -9.09 -10.35
C SER A 676 -1.93 -9.39 -10.90
N VAL A 677 -2.04 -9.68 -12.19
CA VAL A 677 -3.27 -10.18 -12.83
C VAL A 677 -3.81 -11.44 -12.17
N GLY A 678 -2.92 -12.25 -11.57
CA GLY A 678 -3.33 -13.40 -10.76
C GLY A 678 -4.08 -13.04 -9.49
N ALA A 679 -4.07 -11.77 -9.08
CA ALA A 679 -4.80 -11.26 -7.90
C ALA A 679 -6.14 -10.59 -8.26
N ASP A 680 -6.37 -10.20 -9.51
CA ASP A 680 -7.60 -9.49 -9.90
C ASP A 680 -8.43 -10.15 -11.02
N HIS A 681 -7.86 -11.03 -11.85
CA HIS A 681 -8.60 -11.82 -12.83
C HIS A 681 -9.31 -13.00 -12.16
N VAL A 682 -10.63 -12.88 -12.02
CA VAL A 682 -11.47 -13.77 -11.21
C VAL A 682 -12.54 -14.46 -12.06
N PRO A 683 -13.05 -15.64 -11.67
CA PRO A 683 -14.20 -16.22 -12.35
C PRO A 683 -15.44 -15.37 -12.08
N LEU A 684 -16.33 -15.24 -13.06
CA LEU A 684 -17.67 -14.69 -12.88
C LEU A 684 -18.69 -15.49 -13.70
N VAL A 685 -19.73 -16.00 -13.04
CA VAL A 685 -20.81 -16.76 -13.68
C VAL A 685 -22.14 -16.36 -13.05
N LEU A 686 -23.12 -16.00 -13.90
CA LEU A 686 -24.53 -15.98 -13.49
C LEU A 686 -25.10 -17.35 -13.84
N SER A 687 -25.63 -18.07 -12.86
CA SER A 687 -26.03 -19.46 -13.02
C SER A 687 -27.48 -19.71 -12.60
N HIS A 688 -28.25 -20.31 -13.51
CA HIS A 688 -29.63 -20.74 -13.26
C HIS A 688 -29.96 -21.94 -14.15
N PRO A 689 -30.56 -23.04 -13.64
CA PRO A 689 -30.76 -24.28 -14.42
C PRO A 689 -31.52 -24.11 -15.73
N LEU A 690 -32.42 -23.14 -15.79
CA LEU A 690 -33.29 -22.86 -16.94
C LEU A 690 -32.69 -21.87 -17.95
N LEU A 691 -31.52 -21.29 -17.67
CA LEU A 691 -30.83 -20.43 -18.63
C LEU A 691 -30.02 -21.27 -19.65
N PRO A 692 -29.77 -20.76 -20.86
CA PRO A 692 -28.77 -21.34 -21.74
C PRO A 692 -27.35 -21.12 -21.17
N SER A 693 -26.45 -22.08 -21.37
CA SER A 693 -25.02 -21.92 -21.03
C SER A 693 -24.24 -21.40 -22.24
N PHE A 694 -23.49 -20.31 -22.05
CA PHE A 694 -22.69 -19.64 -23.09
C PHE A 694 -21.62 -18.74 -22.47
N ASP A 695 -20.64 -18.33 -23.27
CA ASP A 695 -19.55 -17.44 -22.83
C ASP A 695 -19.79 -16.00 -23.29
N VAL A 696 -19.40 -15.04 -22.45
CA VAL A 696 -19.29 -13.61 -22.74
C VAL A 696 -17.83 -13.22 -22.60
N ASN A 697 -17.26 -12.63 -23.64
CA ASN A 697 -15.82 -12.32 -23.71
C ASN A 697 -15.50 -10.83 -23.46
N ASP A 698 -16.53 -10.01 -23.21
CA ASP A 698 -16.37 -8.61 -22.88
C ASP A 698 -15.52 -8.46 -21.60
N ALA A 699 -14.75 -7.38 -21.51
CA ALA A 699 -14.04 -7.04 -20.27
C ALA A 699 -15.05 -6.55 -19.23
N VAL A 700 -15.23 -7.31 -18.16
CA VAL A 700 -16.22 -7.02 -17.12
C VAL A 700 -15.58 -6.85 -15.75
N HIS A 701 -16.31 -6.21 -14.86
CA HIS A 701 -15.84 -5.79 -13.54
C HIS A 701 -16.87 -6.12 -12.45
N SER A 702 -16.44 -6.42 -11.22
CA SER A 702 -17.35 -6.84 -10.14
C SER A 702 -18.40 -5.79 -9.76
N THR A 703 -18.12 -4.50 -9.98
CA THR A 703 -19.10 -3.41 -9.77
C THR A 703 -20.35 -3.52 -10.65
N GLN A 704 -20.31 -4.36 -11.68
CA GLN A 704 -21.42 -4.61 -12.59
C GLN A 704 -22.40 -5.67 -12.05
N VAL A 705 -22.05 -6.39 -10.98
CA VAL A 705 -22.88 -7.49 -10.44
C VAL A 705 -24.22 -6.99 -9.90
N LEU A 706 -24.22 -5.97 -9.04
CA LEU A 706 -25.45 -5.40 -8.49
C LEU A 706 -26.43 -4.93 -9.58
N PRO A 707 -26.05 -4.02 -10.51
CA PRO A 707 -27.00 -3.57 -11.54
C PRO A 707 -27.48 -4.72 -12.42
N THR A 708 -26.65 -5.74 -12.63
CA THR A 708 -27.06 -6.95 -13.36
C THR A 708 -28.12 -7.76 -12.62
N ILE A 709 -28.02 -7.90 -11.30
CA ILE A 709 -29.05 -8.60 -10.51
C ILE A 709 -30.39 -7.85 -10.61
N LEU A 710 -30.38 -6.52 -10.50
CA LEU A 710 -31.60 -5.72 -10.68
C LEU A 710 -32.19 -5.87 -12.08
N ASP A 711 -31.37 -5.79 -13.13
CA ASP A 711 -31.80 -5.96 -14.52
C ASP A 711 -32.35 -7.38 -14.77
N MET A 712 -31.69 -8.42 -14.25
CA MET A 712 -32.17 -9.80 -14.32
C MET A 712 -33.54 -9.97 -13.64
N LEU A 713 -33.73 -9.38 -12.45
CA LEU A 713 -35.01 -9.44 -11.73
C LEU A 713 -36.14 -8.72 -12.49
N LEU A 714 -35.82 -7.65 -13.22
CA LEU A 714 -36.77 -6.95 -14.10
C LEU A 714 -37.12 -7.78 -15.34
N GLU A 715 -36.12 -8.29 -16.06
CA GLU A 715 -36.29 -9.02 -17.32
C GLU A 715 -36.94 -10.41 -17.14
N THR A 716 -36.89 -10.96 -15.92
CA THR A 716 -37.57 -12.21 -15.53
C THR A 716 -38.97 -11.99 -14.97
N ASN A 717 -39.45 -10.74 -14.88
CA ASN A 717 -40.67 -10.34 -14.18
C ASN A 717 -40.73 -10.81 -12.70
N SER A 718 -39.57 -10.96 -12.08
CA SER A 718 -39.45 -11.38 -10.68
C SER A 718 -39.76 -10.26 -9.69
N LEU A 719 -40.02 -9.05 -10.19
CA LEU A 719 -40.50 -7.90 -9.43
C LEU A 719 -41.80 -7.38 -10.03
N GLN A 720 -42.72 -6.95 -9.16
CA GLN A 720 -44.01 -6.38 -9.53
C GLN A 720 -44.27 -5.11 -8.71
N GLY A 721 -45.28 -4.34 -9.10
CA GLY A 721 -45.77 -3.19 -8.33
C GLY A 721 -44.67 -2.19 -7.97
N VAL A 722 -44.60 -1.87 -6.67
CA VAL A 722 -43.67 -0.87 -6.13
C VAL A 722 -42.23 -1.38 -6.16
N SER A 723 -42.00 -2.67 -5.93
CA SER A 723 -40.66 -3.28 -6.02
C SER A 723 -40.09 -3.19 -7.44
N LYS A 724 -40.93 -3.35 -8.47
CA LYS A 724 -40.52 -3.15 -9.87
C LYS A 724 -40.12 -1.69 -10.12
N GLN A 725 -40.96 -0.75 -9.67
CA GLN A 725 -40.68 0.69 -9.80
C GLN A 725 -39.36 1.08 -9.11
N ALA A 726 -39.08 0.51 -7.94
CA ALA A 726 -37.84 0.73 -7.21
C ALA A 726 -36.63 0.32 -8.05
N ALA A 727 -36.61 -0.92 -8.55
CA ALA A 727 -35.52 -1.40 -9.39
C ALA A 727 -35.35 -0.59 -10.69
N GLU A 728 -36.45 -0.24 -11.38
CA GLU A 728 -36.41 0.59 -12.59
C GLU A 728 -35.82 1.99 -12.33
N SER A 729 -36.05 2.55 -11.15
CA SER A 729 -35.54 3.88 -10.78
C SER A 729 -34.08 3.88 -10.29
N LEU A 730 -33.63 2.78 -9.67
CA LEU A 730 -32.27 2.66 -9.12
C LEU A 730 -31.27 2.20 -10.17
N LEU A 731 -31.64 1.24 -11.01
CA LEU A 731 -30.75 0.61 -12.00
C LEU A 731 -29.98 1.62 -12.88
N PRO A 732 -30.61 2.68 -13.44
CA PRO A 732 -29.88 3.65 -14.26
C PRO A 732 -28.80 4.43 -13.52
N ASN A 733 -28.88 4.53 -12.19
CA ASN A 733 -27.97 5.32 -11.38
C ASN A 733 -26.71 4.57 -10.95
N TYR A 734 -26.57 3.27 -11.14
CA TYR A 734 -25.31 2.59 -10.84
C TYR A 734 -24.23 2.88 -11.90
N GLU A 735 -22.97 2.97 -11.49
CA GLU A 735 -21.81 3.20 -12.37
C GLU A 735 -21.62 2.08 -13.39
N GLY A 736 -21.77 0.82 -12.95
CA GLY A 736 -21.61 -0.38 -13.76
C GLY A 736 -22.65 -0.52 -14.89
N GLN A 737 -22.23 -1.17 -15.99
CA GLN A 737 -23.15 -1.61 -17.06
C GLN A 737 -23.76 -2.97 -16.70
N SER A 738 -24.99 -3.25 -17.16
CA SER A 738 -25.61 -4.57 -16.96
C SER A 738 -24.92 -5.64 -17.80
N LEU A 739 -24.62 -6.79 -17.20
CA LEU A 739 -23.92 -7.90 -17.83
C LEU A 739 -24.83 -8.83 -18.66
N ILE A 740 -26.15 -8.65 -18.59
CA ILE A 740 -27.11 -9.39 -19.44
C ILE A 740 -27.42 -8.66 -20.76
N ARG A 741 -26.66 -7.60 -21.06
CA ARG A 741 -26.74 -6.79 -22.28
C ARG A 741 -25.33 -6.63 -22.89
N PRO A 742 -25.18 -6.39 -24.20
CA PRO A 742 -23.89 -6.12 -24.81
C PRO A 742 -23.17 -4.96 -24.12
N LEU A 743 -21.89 -5.13 -23.76
CA LEU A 743 -21.10 -4.07 -23.13
C LEU A 743 -20.76 -2.97 -24.15
N GLN A 744 -20.88 -1.71 -23.75
CA GLN A 744 -20.34 -0.59 -24.51
C GLN A 744 -18.93 -0.30 -24.01
N ALA A 745 -17.92 -0.60 -24.84
CA ALA A 745 -16.51 -0.37 -24.50
C ALA A 745 -16.12 1.12 -24.52
N SER A 746 -16.91 1.96 -25.17
CA SER A 746 -16.71 3.41 -25.22
C SER A 746 -18.02 4.16 -25.34
N ASN A 747 -18.03 5.42 -24.92
CA ASN A 747 -19.13 6.32 -25.17
C ASN A 747 -19.18 6.71 -26.66
N ASN A 748 -20.32 6.47 -27.33
CA ASN A 748 -20.48 6.71 -28.77
C ASN A 748 -20.44 8.20 -29.15
N GLU A 749 -20.69 9.13 -28.21
CA GLU A 749 -20.70 10.57 -28.46
C GLU A 749 -19.33 11.20 -28.17
N THR A 750 -18.67 10.80 -27.08
CA THR A 750 -17.41 11.41 -26.63
C THR A 750 -16.16 10.62 -27.02
N GLY A 751 -16.30 9.34 -27.37
CA GLY A 751 -15.17 8.43 -27.62
C GLY A 751 -14.47 7.92 -26.35
N GLN A 752 -14.90 8.38 -25.17
CA GLN A 752 -14.32 8.01 -23.87
C GLN A 752 -14.43 6.51 -23.63
N GLY A 753 -13.34 5.87 -23.23
CA GLY A 753 -13.30 4.44 -22.90
C GLY A 753 -14.05 4.10 -21.60
N TYR A 754 -14.52 2.85 -21.50
CA TYR A 754 -15.01 2.29 -20.23
C TYR A 754 -13.84 1.80 -19.39
N TRP A 755 -13.41 2.63 -18.44
CA TRP A 755 -12.30 2.35 -17.54
C TRP A 755 -12.76 1.59 -16.30
N GLN A 756 -11.97 0.60 -15.90
CA GLN A 756 -12.21 -0.28 -14.75
C GLN A 756 -11.08 -0.10 -13.74
N PHE A 757 -11.42 -0.02 -12.45
CA PHE A 757 -10.49 0.32 -11.38
C PHE A 757 -10.50 -0.75 -10.31
N THR A 758 -9.32 -1.31 -10.05
CA THR A 758 -9.13 -2.33 -9.03
C THR A 758 -8.19 -1.79 -7.94
N VAL A 759 -8.71 -1.72 -6.72
CA VAL A 759 -7.94 -1.31 -5.55
C VAL A 759 -7.01 -2.43 -5.10
N VAL A 760 -5.69 -2.20 -5.15
CA VAL A 760 -4.69 -3.24 -4.84
C VAL A 760 -4.43 -3.29 -3.34
N ASN A 761 -4.48 -4.49 -2.77
CA ASN A 761 -4.24 -4.78 -1.35
C ASN A 761 -2.94 -4.13 -0.84
N PRO A 762 -2.98 -3.35 0.26
CA PRO A 762 -4.11 -3.16 1.20
C PRO A 762 -5.06 -2.00 0.86
N GLY A 763 -4.75 -1.17 -0.14
CA GLY A 763 -5.74 -0.32 -0.81
C GLY A 763 -5.31 1.10 -1.17
N ARG A 764 -4.39 1.73 -0.44
CA ARG A 764 -4.06 3.15 -0.64
C ARG A 764 -3.06 3.40 -1.75
N ALA A 765 -2.16 2.46 -2.00
CA ALA A 765 -0.88 2.79 -2.61
C ALA A 765 -0.84 2.69 -4.14
N MET A 766 -1.70 1.86 -4.72
CA MET A 766 -1.76 1.68 -6.17
C MET A 766 -3.13 1.17 -6.60
N LEU A 767 -3.45 1.43 -7.87
CA LEU A 767 -4.62 0.91 -8.55
C LEU A 767 -4.19 0.12 -9.78
N ASN A 768 -4.85 -1.00 -10.04
CA ASN A 768 -4.85 -1.59 -11.36
C ASN A 768 -5.97 -0.97 -12.17
N ILE A 769 -5.65 -0.57 -13.40
CA ILE A 769 -6.63 0.00 -14.31
C ILE A 769 -6.64 -0.76 -15.63
N ARG A 770 -7.84 -0.86 -16.19
CA ARG A 770 -8.11 -1.49 -17.48
C ARG A 770 -9.08 -0.65 -18.29
N ASP A 771 -9.03 -0.82 -19.59
CA ASP A 771 -9.92 -0.18 -20.55
C ASP A 771 -10.59 -1.26 -21.39
N ALA A 772 -11.93 -1.27 -21.43
CA ALA A 772 -12.67 -2.27 -22.17
C ALA A 772 -12.39 -2.25 -23.69
N ARG A 773 -11.84 -1.16 -24.25
CA ARG A 773 -11.39 -1.08 -25.65
C ARG A 773 -10.12 -1.90 -25.89
N HIS A 774 -9.29 -2.06 -24.86
CA HIS A 774 -7.95 -2.68 -24.90
C HIS A 774 -7.77 -3.67 -23.74
N PRO A 775 -8.57 -4.75 -23.70
CA PRO A 775 -8.59 -5.69 -22.58
C PRO A 775 -7.26 -6.42 -22.33
N GLU A 776 -6.37 -6.44 -23.31
CA GLU A 776 -5.03 -7.03 -23.20
C GLU A 776 -4.05 -6.20 -22.36
N ARG A 777 -4.36 -4.92 -22.11
CA ARG A 777 -3.47 -3.99 -21.42
C ARG A 777 -3.80 -3.96 -19.93
N HIS A 778 -2.79 -4.19 -19.10
CA HIS A 778 -2.92 -4.14 -17.65
C HIS A 778 -1.95 -3.11 -17.07
N LEU A 779 -2.48 -2.01 -16.53
CA LEU A 779 -1.71 -0.87 -16.05
C LEU A 779 -1.86 -0.73 -14.54
N THR A 780 -0.75 -0.79 -13.80
CA THR A 780 -0.69 -0.40 -12.39
C THR A 780 -0.26 1.05 -12.28
N ILE A 781 -1.08 1.84 -11.60
CA ILE A 781 -0.86 3.26 -11.32
C ILE A 781 -0.52 3.44 -9.84
N PRO A 782 0.65 4.01 -9.51
CA PRO A 782 0.99 4.38 -8.15
C PRO A 782 0.18 5.61 -7.72
N LEU A 783 -0.25 5.61 -6.46
CA LEU A 783 -0.94 6.73 -5.81
C LEU A 783 -0.02 7.48 -4.83
N ILE A 784 1.16 6.92 -4.57
CA ILE A 784 2.21 7.44 -3.70
C ILE A 784 3.57 7.28 -4.38
N ASP A 785 4.53 8.16 -4.06
CA ASP A 785 5.78 8.33 -4.81
C ASP A 785 6.78 7.16 -4.69
N ASN A 786 6.56 6.24 -3.73
CA ASN A 786 7.42 5.09 -3.46
C ASN A 786 6.89 3.77 -4.03
N VAL A 787 5.93 3.84 -4.95
CA VAL A 787 5.44 2.68 -5.72
C VAL A 787 5.68 2.92 -7.20
N GLU A 788 5.90 1.84 -7.96
CA GLU A 788 6.23 1.94 -9.38
C GLU A 788 5.00 1.85 -10.27
N TRP A 789 5.03 2.60 -11.37
CA TRP A 789 4.19 2.35 -12.54
C TRP A 789 4.53 0.99 -13.13
N ARG A 790 3.52 0.23 -13.57
CA ARG A 790 3.72 -1.06 -14.24
C ARG A 790 2.77 -1.23 -15.41
N LEU A 791 3.25 -1.73 -16.54
CA LEU A 791 2.41 -2.07 -17.68
C LEU A 791 2.81 -3.43 -18.24
N SER A 792 1.81 -4.25 -18.55
CA SER A 792 1.96 -5.56 -19.17
C SER A 792 0.91 -5.78 -20.27
N ASP A 793 1.26 -6.61 -21.25
CA ASP A 793 0.31 -7.23 -22.19
C ASP A 793 -0.01 -8.63 -21.67
N VAL A 794 -1.17 -8.81 -21.05
CA VAL A 794 -1.55 -10.08 -20.41
C VAL A 794 -1.84 -11.19 -21.41
N SER A 795 -2.02 -10.86 -22.70
CA SER A 795 -2.22 -11.85 -23.76
C SER A 795 -0.90 -12.53 -24.17
N VAL A 796 0.23 -11.84 -23.98
CA VAL A 796 1.58 -12.32 -24.32
C VAL A 796 2.35 -12.75 -23.06
N ASP A 797 2.14 -12.07 -21.94
CA ASP A 797 2.78 -12.32 -20.64
C ASP A 797 1.73 -12.50 -19.53
N PRO A 798 1.02 -13.65 -19.50
CA PRO A 798 -0.09 -13.90 -18.58
C PRO A 798 0.31 -14.03 -17.11
N LEU A 799 1.62 -14.02 -16.81
CA LEU A 799 2.17 -14.01 -15.44
C LEU A 799 2.87 -12.69 -15.10
N GLU A 800 2.85 -11.73 -16.02
CA GLU A 800 3.43 -10.39 -15.86
C GLU A 800 4.89 -10.40 -15.38
N THR A 801 5.68 -11.30 -15.95
CA THR A 801 7.09 -11.50 -15.60
C THR A 801 8.05 -10.58 -16.35
N ASP A 802 7.60 -9.95 -17.44
CA ASP A 802 8.36 -9.10 -18.35
C ASP A 802 7.60 -7.79 -18.69
N GLY A 803 6.88 -7.23 -17.72
CA GLY A 803 6.27 -5.90 -17.81
C GLY A 803 7.28 -4.74 -17.74
N ILE A 804 6.87 -3.55 -18.18
CA ILE A 804 7.65 -2.31 -18.02
C ILE A 804 7.38 -1.74 -16.63
N GLN A 805 8.42 -1.28 -15.93
CA GLN A 805 8.28 -0.66 -14.61
C GLN A 805 9.17 0.58 -14.48
N ALA A 806 8.67 1.64 -13.85
CA ALA A 806 9.44 2.84 -13.51
C ALA A 806 8.77 3.65 -12.40
N PHE A 807 9.54 4.42 -11.63
CA PHE A 807 9.00 5.34 -10.61
C PHE A 807 8.54 6.68 -11.20
N ASP A 808 9.27 7.20 -12.18
CA ASP A 808 8.97 8.48 -12.83
C ASP A 808 8.04 8.29 -14.03
N PHE A 809 6.97 9.08 -14.10
CA PHE A 809 5.92 8.93 -15.11
C PHE A 809 6.42 9.21 -16.54
N VAL A 810 7.24 10.24 -16.75
CA VAL A 810 7.77 10.53 -18.10
C VAL A 810 8.73 9.44 -18.55
N SER A 811 9.63 9.01 -17.66
CA SER A 811 10.54 7.89 -17.93
C SER A 811 9.79 6.59 -18.21
N PHE A 812 8.64 6.38 -17.55
CA PHE A 812 7.74 5.26 -17.81
C PHE A 812 7.15 5.33 -19.22
N LEU A 813 6.58 6.48 -19.61
CA LEU A 813 6.03 6.70 -20.95
C LEU A 813 7.08 6.49 -22.05
N GLU A 814 8.30 7.01 -21.87
CA GLU A 814 9.41 6.81 -22.82
C GLU A 814 9.79 5.31 -22.95
N ALA A 815 9.74 4.56 -21.85
CA ALA A 815 10.00 3.13 -21.86
C ALA A 815 8.88 2.36 -22.59
N VAL A 816 7.63 2.73 -22.35
CA VAL A 816 6.44 2.20 -23.04
C VAL A 816 6.51 2.47 -24.54
N GLU A 817 6.74 3.71 -24.94
CA GLU A 817 6.87 4.11 -26.35
C GLU A 817 7.98 3.30 -27.04
N LYS A 818 9.13 3.16 -26.38
CA LYS A 818 10.26 2.41 -26.93
C LYS A 818 9.96 0.92 -27.15
N ARG A 819 9.16 0.29 -26.28
CA ARG A 819 8.86 -1.16 -26.34
C ARG A 819 7.65 -1.46 -27.23
N TRP A 820 6.57 -0.70 -27.08
CA TRP A 820 5.26 -0.99 -27.65
C TRP A 820 4.73 0.11 -28.59
N GLY A 821 5.44 1.23 -28.73
CA GLY A 821 5.08 2.32 -29.64
C GLY A 821 4.23 3.41 -29.00
N VAL A 822 4.07 4.50 -29.74
CA VAL A 822 3.39 5.73 -29.26
C VAL A 822 1.94 5.49 -28.83
N GLU A 823 1.19 4.63 -29.53
CA GLU A 823 -0.21 4.34 -29.21
C GLU A 823 -0.38 3.78 -27.78
N TRP A 824 0.55 2.93 -27.33
CA TRP A 824 0.52 2.39 -25.98
C TRP A 824 0.85 3.46 -24.95
N ALA A 825 1.80 4.34 -25.25
CA ALA A 825 2.19 5.42 -24.37
C ALA A 825 1.08 6.48 -24.24
N GLU A 826 0.40 6.81 -25.34
CA GLU A 826 -0.79 7.66 -25.34
C GLU A 826 -1.93 7.05 -24.51
N TRP A 827 -2.19 5.74 -24.66
CA TRP A 827 -3.19 5.05 -23.85
C TRP A 827 -2.87 5.05 -22.35
N VAL A 828 -1.60 4.87 -21.99
CA VAL A 828 -1.14 4.99 -20.59
C VAL A 828 -1.38 6.39 -20.04
N GLU A 829 -1.08 7.42 -20.83
CA GLU A 829 -1.32 8.81 -20.41
C GLU A 829 -2.80 9.08 -20.22
N GLU A 830 -3.67 8.65 -21.15
CA GLU A 830 -5.12 8.74 -20.99
C GLU A 830 -5.58 8.09 -19.69
N GLY A 831 -5.15 6.84 -19.43
CA GLY A 831 -5.49 6.11 -18.22
C GLY A 831 -5.04 6.79 -16.93
N ALA A 832 -3.84 7.37 -16.91
CA ALA A 832 -3.32 8.11 -15.75
C ALA A 832 -4.20 9.32 -15.38
N PHE A 833 -4.63 10.11 -16.37
CA PHE A 833 -5.53 11.25 -16.15
C PHE A 833 -6.98 10.83 -15.82
N MET A 834 -7.43 9.66 -16.28
CA MET A 834 -8.72 9.12 -15.82
C MET A 834 -8.70 8.79 -14.34
N THR A 835 -7.58 8.30 -13.82
CA THR A 835 -7.44 7.97 -12.40
C THR A 835 -7.34 9.19 -11.50
N SER A 836 -6.68 10.28 -11.94
CA SER A 836 -6.58 11.52 -11.14
C SER A 836 -7.96 12.10 -10.79
N ASN A 837 -8.89 12.04 -11.73
CA ASN A 837 -10.26 12.55 -11.55
C ASN A 837 -11.11 11.69 -10.59
N ILE A 838 -10.83 10.39 -10.48
CA ILE A 838 -11.53 9.49 -9.53
C ILE A 838 -11.02 9.69 -8.11
N LYS A 839 -9.75 10.08 -7.94
CA LYS A 839 -9.20 10.41 -6.61
C LYS A 839 -9.97 11.57 -5.97
N MET A 840 -10.38 12.57 -6.76
CA MET A 840 -11.18 13.69 -6.27
C MET A 840 -12.57 13.28 -5.75
N ALA A 841 -13.14 12.17 -6.24
CA ALA A 841 -14.40 11.64 -5.72
C ALA A 841 -14.25 10.89 -4.38
N ASN A 842 -13.01 10.46 -4.04
CA ASN A 842 -12.68 9.71 -2.83
C ASN A 842 -11.80 10.51 -1.84
N GLU A 843 -11.52 11.77 -2.15
CA GLU A 843 -10.74 12.67 -1.31
C GLU A 843 -11.59 13.09 -0.09
N THR A 844 -11.03 12.94 1.11
CA THR A 844 -11.73 13.24 2.36
C THR A 844 -11.24 14.56 2.95
N TYR A 845 -12.08 15.23 3.73
CA TYR A 845 -11.69 16.42 4.49
C TYR A 845 -10.41 16.21 5.30
N GLU A 846 -10.33 15.09 6.02
CA GLU A 846 -9.16 14.70 6.82
C GLU A 846 -7.90 14.44 5.98
N SER A 847 -8.01 13.89 4.77
CA SER A 847 -6.83 13.71 3.90
C SER A 847 -6.29 15.04 3.40
N VAL A 848 -7.17 15.99 3.05
CA VAL A 848 -6.75 17.33 2.65
C VAL A 848 -6.10 18.07 3.84
N LEU A 849 -6.66 17.94 5.05
CA LEU A 849 -6.06 18.47 6.27
C LEU A 849 -4.68 17.87 6.57
N ALA A 850 -4.52 16.55 6.41
CA ALA A 850 -3.24 15.88 6.60
C ALA A 850 -2.18 16.37 5.60
N GLU A 851 -2.55 16.62 4.34
CA GLU A 851 -1.67 17.23 3.35
C GLU A 851 -1.27 18.66 3.76
N MET A 852 -2.23 19.48 4.19
CA MET A 852 -1.96 20.84 4.66
C MET A 852 -1.05 20.85 5.90
N GLN A 853 -1.18 19.88 6.79
CA GLN A 853 -0.31 19.71 7.95
C GLN A 853 1.15 19.46 7.55
N GLN A 854 1.38 18.72 6.45
CA GLN A 854 2.73 18.44 5.94
C GLN A 854 3.33 19.64 5.19
N ARG A 855 2.49 20.47 4.55
CA ARG A 855 2.89 21.68 3.83
C ARG A 855 3.10 22.88 4.74
N SER A 856 3.99 22.74 5.73
CA SER A 856 4.36 23.81 6.67
C SER A 856 5.06 25.03 6.02
N ASP A 857 5.48 24.87 4.76
CA ASP A 857 5.93 25.93 3.87
C ASP A 857 4.78 26.84 3.44
N LEU A 858 3.59 26.28 3.19
CA LEU A 858 2.38 27.03 2.80
C LEU A 858 1.49 27.40 3.98
N PHE A 859 1.33 26.50 4.95
CA PHE A 859 0.31 26.59 5.99
C PHE A 859 0.87 26.69 7.42
N GLU A 860 0.11 27.36 8.28
CA GLU A 860 0.25 27.32 9.74
C GLU A 860 -0.89 26.49 10.33
N TYR A 861 -0.61 25.20 10.54
CA TYR A 861 -1.64 24.23 10.94
C TYR A 861 -2.26 24.52 12.31
N MET A 862 -1.57 25.23 13.22
CA MET A 862 -2.17 25.61 14.50
C MET A 862 -3.38 26.53 14.33
N SER A 863 -3.31 27.50 13.41
CA SER A 863 -4.43 28.40 13.13
C SER A 863 -5.59 27.65 12.48
N ILE A 864 -5.29 26.74 11.56
CA ILE A 864 -6.27 25.84 10.93
C ILE A 864 -6.94 24.97 11.99
N SER A 865 -6.16 24.34 12.88
CA SER A 865 -6.66 23.50 13.97
C SER A 865 -7.62 24.25 14.89
N GLN A 866 -7.37 25.54 15.16
CA GLN A 866 -8.29 26.35 15.97
C GLN A 866 -9.63 26.59 15.27
N ILE A 867 -9.65 26.72 13.95
CA ILE A 867 -10.89 26.81 13.17
C ILE A 867 -11.64 25.48 13.20
N LEU A 868 -10.93 24.36 13.07
CA LEU A 868 -11.51 23.02 13.13
C LEU A 868 -12.09 22.68 14.52
N GLU A 869 -11.45 23.13 15.60
CA GLU A 869 -11.95 22.95 16.97
C GLU A 869 -13.26 23.70 17.25
N MET A 870 -13.68 24.59 16.35
CA MET A 870 -14.95 25.31 16.44
C MET A 870 -16.10 24.60 15.73
N ASP A 871 -15.86 23.49 15.02
CA ASP A 871 -16.92 22.64 14.49
C ASP A 871 -17.62 21.92 15.66
N ASP A 872 -18.94 22.08 15.78
CA ASP A 872 -19.73 21.47 16.85
C ASP A 872 -19.84 19.93 16.68
N ASP A 873 -19.82 19.46 15.42
CA ASP A 873 -19.92 18.05 15.02
C ASP A 873 -18.97 17.76 13.83
N GLY A 874 -18.62 16.50 13.57
CA GLY A 874 -17.72 16.08 12.47
C GLY A 874 -18.23 16.34 11.03
N ALA A 875 -19.22 17.22 10.87
CA ALA A 875 -19.79 17.68 9.59
C ALA A 875 -19.06 18.91 9.02
N HIS A 876 -18.13 19.51 9.77
CA HIS A 876 -17.25 20.60 9.30
C HIS A 876 -17.94 21.85 8.71
N GLU A 877 -19.22 22.09 9.03
CA GLU A 877 -19.99 23.21 8.46
C GLU A 877 -19.37 24.58 8.77
N PHE A 878 -18.88 24.79 10.00
CA PHE A 878 -18.31 26.07 10.41
C PHE A 878 -16.97 26.31 9.73
N SER A 879 -16.06 25.34 9.76
CA SER A 879 -14.75 25.46 9.13
C SER A 879 -14.86 25.60 7.60
N LYS A 880 -15.80 24.89 6.97
CA LYS A 880 -16.13 25.03 5.54
C LYS A 880 -16.54 26.46 5.16
N GLU A 881 -17.46 27.07 5.90
CA GLU A 881 -17.91 28.45 5.63
C GLU A 881 -16.74 29.44 5.72
N ILE A 882 -15.89 29.30 6.74
CA ILE A 882 -14.72 30.15 6.95
C ILE A 882 -13.72 30.06 5.79
N PHE A 883 -13.40 28.85 5.31
CA PHE A 883 -12.44 28.68 4.22
C PHE A 883 -13.00 29.14 2.87
N ALA A 884 -14.30 28.94 2.62
CA ALA A 884 -14.97 29.45 1.43
C ALA A 884 -14.97 30.99 1.42
N ASP A 885 -15.38 31.62 2.52
CA ASP A 885 -15.38 33.08 2.68
C ASP A 885 -13.99 33.69 2.53
N PHE A 886 -12.95 33.01 3.03
CA PHE A 886 -11.57 33.46 2.87
C PHE A 886 -11.16 33.51 1.40
N CYS A 887 -11.51 32.50 0.60
CA CYS A 887 -11.19 32.47 -0.83
C CYS A 887 -11.84 33.66 -1.57
N ASP A 888 -13.14 33.86 -1.36
CA ASP A 888 -13.90 34.96 -1.97
C ASP A 888 -13.44 36.34 -1.51
N LEU A 889 -13.05 36.46 -0.24
CA LEU A 889 -12.47 37.68 0.31
C LEU A 889 -11.13 38.00 -0.32
N TYR A 890 -10.27 36.99 -0.46
CA TYR A 890 -8.92 37.15 -0.98
C TYR A 890 -8.94 37.64 -2.43
N GLU A 891 -9.74 37.02 -3.29
CA GLU A 891 -9.84 37.39 -4.71
C GLU A 891 -10.33 38.83 -4.89
N ARG A 892 -11.39 39.22 -4.17
CA ARG A 892 -11.89 40.62 -4.20
C ARG A 892 -10.83 41.62 -3.74
N LYS A 893 -10.07 41.29 -2.71
CA LYS A 893 -9.00 42.18 -2.20
C LYS A 893 -7.78 42.20 -3.10
N LEU A 894 -7.51 41.13 -3.83
CA LEU A 894 -6.46 41.10 -4.84
C LEU A 894 -6.79 42.04 -6.01
N GLU A 895 -8.05 42.11 -6.44
CA GLU A 895 -8.52 43.10 -7.41
C GLU A 895 -8.33 44.55 -6.92
N GLU A 896 -8.71 44.82 -5.65
CA GLU A 896 -8.46 46.13 -5.03
C GLU A 896 -6.96 46.47 -4.96
N LEU A 897 -6.11 45.49 -4.66
CA LEU A 897 -4.66 45.66 -4.63
C LEU A 897 -4.10 45.98 -6.02
N ASN A 898 -4.57 45.27 -7.05
CA ASN A 898 -4.16 45.52 -8.43
C ASN A 898 -4.59 46.91 -8.89
N LYS A 899 -5.81 47.33 -8.57
CA LYS A 899 -6.28 48.69 -8.84
C LYS A 899 -5.44 49.75 -8.13
N ALA A 900 -5.13 49.55 -6.84
CA ALA A 900 -4.29 50.48 -6.09
C ALA A 900 -2.86 50.58 -6.66
N ARG A 901 -2.34 49.50 -7.26
CA ARG A 901 -1.07 49.51 -7.98
C ARG A 901 -1.14 50.29 -9.28
N GLU A 902 -2.22 50.15 -10.05
CA GLU A 902 -2.44 50.94 -11.28
C GLU A 902 -2.59 52.44 -10.99
N GLU A 903 -3.23 52.79 -9.87
CA GLU A 903 -3.40 54.16 -9.41
C GLU A 903 -2.17 54.73 -8.66
N GLU A 904 -1.12 53.93 -8.50
CA GLU A 904 0.10 54.24 -7.73
C GLU A 904 -0.18 54.72 -6.27
N ASP A 905 -1.28 54.26 -5.68
CA ASP A 905 -1.71 54.62 -4.32
C ASP A 905 -1.08 53.69 -3.28
N MET A 906 0.10 54.09 -2.82
CA MET A 906 0.86 53.38 -1.79
C MET A 906 0.11 53.23 -0.45
N ASN A 907 -0.78 54.17 -0.10
CA ASN A 907 -1.55 54.07 1.14
C ASN A 907 -2.66 53.03 1.00
N ALA A 908 -3.33 52.98 -0.15
CA ALA A 908 -4.30 51.93 -0.45
C ALA A 908 -3.64 50.54 -0.49
N ILE A 909 -2.47 50.42 -1.15
CA ILE A 909 -1.66 49.19 -1.14
C ILE A 909 -1.36 48.74 0.29
N PHE A 910 -0.85 49.65 1.14
CA PHE A 910 -0.58 49.35 2.55
C PHE A 910 -1.83 48.88 3.30
N SER A 911 -2.97 49.54 3.09
CA SER A 911 -4.22 49.21 3.77
C SER A 911 -4.76 47.84 3.36
N VAL A 912 -4.82 47.56 2.05
CA VAL A 912 -5.32 46.29 1.50
C VAL A 912 -4.43 45.12 1.93
N THR A 913 -3.11 45.27 1.83
CA THR A 913 -2.16 44.23 2.25
C THR A 913 -2.10 44.04 3.77
N CYS A 914 -2.29 45.10 4.57
CA CYS A 914 -2.44 44.96 6.02
C CYS A 914 -3.67 44.13 6.37
N PHE A 915 -4.78 44.36 5.67
CA PHE A 915 -6.03 43.63 5.86
C PHE A 915 -5.89 42.16 5.43
N LEU A 916 -5.35 41.91 4.24
CA LEU A 916 -5.11 40.56 3.73
C LEU A 916 -4.15 39.77 4.63
N LYS A 917 -3.05 40.38 5.06
CA LYS A 917 -2.10 39.75 5.99
C LYS A 917 -2.79 39.27 7.27
N GLY A 918 -3.67 40.09 7.85
CA GLY A 918 -4.42 39.70 9.05
C GLY A 918 -5.29 38.46 8.83
N HIS A 919 -6.03 38.42 7.71
CA HIS A 919 -6.89 37.28 7.39
C HIS A 919 -6.09 36.04 7.01
N CYS A 920 -4.94 36.18 6.35
CA CYS A 920 -4.04 35.06 6.05
C CYS A 920 -3.52 34.42 7.36
N ALA A 921 -3.14 35.23 8.35
CA ALA A 921 -2.69 34.74 9.64
C ALA A 921 -3.80 33.97 10.39
N THR A 922 -5.02 34.51 10.40
CA THR A 922 -6.18 33.87 11.04
C THR A 922 -6.56 32.54 10.39
N ASN A 923 -6.48 32.44 9.06
CA ASN A 923 -6.84 31.22 8.32
C ASN A 923 -5.68 30.24 8.16
N GLY A 924 -4.47 30.58 8.64
CA GLY A 924 -3.28 29.74 8.55
C GLY A 924 -2.63 29.70 7.16
N ALA A 925 -2.85 30.70 6.31
CA ALA A 925 -2.23 30.86 4.99
C ALA A 925 -0.83 31.49 5.10
N ARG A 926 0.10 30.77 5.75
CA ARG A 926 1.41 31.28 6.19
C ARG A 926 2.25 31.93 5.09
N ASN A 927 2.37 31.28 3.93
CA ASN A 927 3.22 31.82 2.87
C ASN A 927 2.60 33.07 2.24
N VAL A 928 1.28 33.04 2.03
CA VAL A 928 0.53 34.20 1.53
C VAL A 928 0.61 35.37 2.52
N GLU A 929 0.58 35.08 3.82
CA GLU A 929 0.82 36.08 4.87
C GLU A 929 2.20 36.76 4.71
N ASP A 930 3.27 35.98 4.47
CA ASP A 930 4.62 36.54 4.25
C ASP A 930 4.69 37.42 3.00
N ILE A 931 4.08 36.98 1.90
CA ILE A 931 3.97 37.77 0.66
C ILE A 931 3.26 39.09 0.95
N MET A 932 2.09 39.04 1.60
CA MET A 932 1.31 40.24 1.95
C MET A 932 2.08 41.15 2.91
N ARG A 933 2.86 40.61 3.84
CA ARG A 933 3.71 41.37 4.75
C ARG A 933 4.80 42.13 4.00
N LYS A 934 5.49 41.50 3.04
CA LYS A 934 6.52 42.15 2.23
C LYS A 934 5.93 43.28 1.40
N VAL A 935 4.79 43.05 0.75
CA VAL A 935 4.07 44.07 -0.03
C VAL A 935 3.58 45.20 0.88
N GLN A 936 3.14 44.89 2.11
CA GLN A 936 2.75 45.88 3.11
C GLN A 936 3.89 46.84 3.46
N TYR A 937 5.12 46.33 3.68
CA TYR A 937 6.27 47.19 3.95
C TYR A 937 6.64 48.06 2.76
N LEU A 938 6.60 47.50 1.54
CA LEU A 938 6.81 48.27 0.32
C LEU A 938 5.75 49.36 0.13
N GLY A 939 4.50 49.11 0.55
CA GLY A 939 3.42 50.11 0.65
C GLY A 939 3.79 51.33 1.51
N LYS A 940 4.71 51.16 2.47
CA LYS A 940 5.26 52.24 3.31
C LYS A 940 6.59 52.81 2.79
N LEU A 941 7.01 52.42 1.59
CA LEU A 941 8.34 52.73 1.02
C LEU A 941 9.50 52.19 1.88
N GLN A 942 9.25 51.09 2.60
CA GLN A 942 10.26 50.35 3.35
C GLN A 942 10.77 49.16 2.55
N ASP A 943 11.89 48.57 2.95
CA ASP A 943 12.32 47.28 2.40
C ASP A 943 11.44 46.11 2.87
N GLU A 944 11.66 44.93 2.27
CA GLU A 944 10.94 43.70 2.61
C GLU A 944 11.13 43.25 4.07
N ASN A 945 12.08 43.85 4.80
CA ASN A 945 12.36 43.61 6.21
C ASN A 945 11.81 44.73 7.13
N GLY A 946 11.18 45.77 6.57
CA GLY A 946 10.61 46.90 7.31
C GLY A 946 11.59 48.04 7.62
N ASN A 947 12.77 48.09 6.99
CA ASN A 947 13.73 49.19 7.19
C ASN A 947 13.34 50.43 6.37
N MET A 948 13.49 51.62 6.97
CA MET A 948 13.03 52.89 6.39
C MET A 948 13.97 53.54 5.37
N GLU A 949 15.17 52.98 5.11
CA GLU A 949 16.21 53.64 4.30
C GLU A 949 16.20 53.27 2.80
N HIS A 950 15.26 52.42 2.34
CA HIS A 950 15.52 51.64 1.13
C HIS A 950 14.87 52.15 -0.17
N TYR A 951 13.74 52.86 -0.12
CA TYR A 951 13.06 53.37 -1.33
C TYR A 951 12.77 54.87 -1.25
N THR A 952 13.43 55.65 -2.10
CA THR A 952 13.19 57.09 -2.25
C THR A 952 12.16 57.43 -3.33
N GLU A 953 11.87 56.51 -4.25
CA GLU A 953 10.92 56.67 -5.34
C GLU A 953 9.82 55.60 -5.29
N LYS A 954 8.55 56.01 -5.43
CA LYS A 954 7.40 55.09 -5.44
C LYS A 954 7.47 54.05 -6.55
N ARG A 955 8.03 54.44 -7.70
CA ARG A 955 8.13 53.60 -8.90
C ARG A 955 8.97 52.34 -8.66
N ASP A 956 10.05 52.46 -7.90
CA ASP A 956 10.92 51.34 -7.57
C ASP A 956 10.24 50.35 -6.61
N ALA A 957 9.50 50.86 -5.63
CA ALA A 957 8.69 50.04 -4.73
C ALA A 957 7.56 49.31 -5.49
N LEU A 958 6.85 49.98 -6.41
CA LEU A 958 5.80 49.37 -7.24
C LEU A 958 6.34 48.28 -8.17
N LYS A 959 7.52 48.49 -8.75
CA LYS A 959 8.20 47.46 -9.54
C LYS A 959 8.49 46.24 -8.68
N ARG A 960 9.03 46.43 -7.48
CA ARG A 960 9.34 45.33 -6.57
C ARG A 960 8.10 44.58 -6.08
N ILE A 961 7.02 45.29 -5.78
CA ILE A 961 5.72 44.68 -5.46
C ILE A 961 5.27 43.76 -6.59
N SER A 962 5.43 44.19 -7.84
CA SER A 962 5.05 43.39 -9.02
C SER A 962 5.87 42.10 -9.13
N GLU A 963 7.18 42.17 -8.87
CA GLU A 963 8.06 41.00 -8.88
C GLU A 963 7.72 40.01 -7.76
N ILE A 964 7.37 40.51 -6.56
CA ILE A 964 6.99 39.66 -5.42
C ILE A 964 5.66 38.95 -5.67
N LEU A 965 4.66 39.65 -6.20
CA LEU A 965 3.38 39.05 -6.52
C LEU A 965 3.53 37.99 -7.64
N GLN A 966 4.23 38.31 -8.73
CA GLN A 966 4.49 37.33 -9.80
C GLN A 966 5.29 36.12 -9.32
N GLY A 967 6.26 36.32 -8.42
CA GLY A 967 7.02 35.22 -7.82
C GLY A 967 6.21 34.35 -6.86
N GLY A 968 5.10 34.89 -6.33
CA GLY A 968 4.21 34.23 -5.37
C GLY A 968 2.90 33.73 -5.95
N ASP A 969 2.60 33.97 -7.23
CA ASP A 969 1.33 33.59 -7.87
C ASP A 969 1.04 32.09 -7.73
N LYS A 970 2.07 31.24 -7.90
CA LYS A 970 1.93 29.79 -7.70
C LYS A 970 1.53 29.46 -6.27
N ASP A 971 2.23 30.02 -5.28
CA ASP A 971 1.99 29.72 -3.87
C ASP A 971 0.62 30.20 -3.39
N ILE A 972 0.16 31.34 -3.92
CA ILE A 972 -1.19 31.87 -3.69
C ILE A 972 -2.23 30.93 -4.31
N SER A 973 -2.03 30.52 -5.56
CA SER A 973 -2.92 29.58 -6.26
C SER A 973 -3.00 28.24 -5.55
N ASP A 974 -1.86 27.67 -5.13
CA ASP A 974 -1.79 26.41 -4.40
C ASP A 974 -2.55 26.53 -3.07
N THR A 975 -2.34 27.61 -2.33
CA THR A 975 -3.02 27.85 -1.04
C THR A 975 -4.55 27.92 -1.20
N LEU A 976 -5.05 28.68 -2.18
CA LEU A 976 -6.48 28.78 -2.46
C LEU A 976 -7.07 27.46 -2.97
N SER A 977 -6.31 26.69 -3.75
CA SER A 977 -6.71 25.37 -4.23
C SER A 977 -6.95 24.39 -3.08
N TYR A 978 -6.07 24.36 -2.07
CA TYR A 978 -6.25 23.53 -0.87
C TYR A 978 -7.50 23.89 -0.06
N TYR A 979 -7.77 25.19 0.15
CA TYR A 979 -9.00 25.62 0.82
C TYR A 979 -10.25 25.27 0.01
N ARG A 980 -10.23 25.41 -1.31
CA ARG A 980 -11.34 24.99 -2.17
C ARG A 980 -11.55 23.48 -2.16
N ARG A 981 -10.47 22.70 -2.13
CA ARG A 981 -10.53 21.25 -1.96
C ARG A 981 -11.19 20.90 -0.63
N LEU A 982 -10.74 21.49 0.49
CA LEU A 982 -11.38 21.34 1.80
C LEU A 982 -12.88 21.63 1.74
N VAL A 983 -13.28 22.76 1.13
CA VAL A 983 -14.69 23.15 1.01
C VAL A 983 -15.50 22.17 0.14
N LYS A 984 -14.86 21.58 -0.88
CA LYS A 984 -15.50 20.62 -1.79
C LYS A 984 -15.72 19.25 -1.14
N VAL A 985 -14.83 18.85 -0.22
CA VAL A 985 -14.84 17.52 0.43
C VAL A 985 -15.39 17.52 1.87
N ALA A 986 -15.61 18.70 2.46
CA ALA A 986 -16.48 18.90 3.63
C ALA A 986 -17.93 18.90 3.19
#